data_AF-L8B1K2-F1
#
_entry.id   AF-L8B1K2-F1
#
_cell.length_a   1.000
_cell.length_b   1.000
_cell.length_c   1.000
_cell.angle_alpha   90.00
_cell.angle_beta   90.00
_cell.angle_gamma   90.00
#
_symmetry.space_group_name_H-M   'P 1'
#
loop_
_entity.id
_entity.type
_entity.pdbx_description
1 polymer ?
#
loop_
_entity_poly.entity_id
_entity_poly.type
_entity_poly.pdbx_seq_one_letter_code
_entity_poly.pdbx_strand_id
1 'polypeptide(L)'
;MKNKFYWFLFIILLGTSFATTAWAANFEYSGCFEKSNDGSEVTVRMQDLRGSITIYDADNGTFNIIIENLDPDFVTISNYDAGTLIRNTNSLSFSITVADDIVINITPWYEPENEFYFAAISDSQIDPESNSTTYKTFNSVMNKINIVNPYFTTNSGDLITGDEDDKEYHKTMYDAWNEVVADVSTPQFTVPGNHDWTDSLDEYQEYFGDYNYSFDFANTHFTFTSSVIGRTKGDWQTTNRTWTESDLQGTSLANKFVFFHHPLKPPSWGGTSYDNVSNRNAMASILDDNNIDYLIVGHHHGYDLDFLDNTDISTINNGFYQLITAGGGGYLANDSQFHHFSLFHIKGEDISFEVIPKNEFYLNKEELNNNDGSEDSVSIVVTNEDDNDWEWMRLKYKLTSDTNYIYAYDEEGNILTNYQHKLLDDYHVVYLETDVPANTEKTITVSKSNKIHQGIINNIYKDGEVTYEENPEHTSTEVDMQVNPNKDNLKLTIQNWEGDDYRKWKTTAPTKKTKTTYTISGLEQGYRYALTVNESLYGKYYADANGQINFTYKGTKKKRIFTLVKESTWWPSDIIVMPASAGGPMVRVFNAEGELSTQFYAYKQSINNGYQAIWADLDGDRDGEIITVPEQG
;
A
#
# COMPACT_ATOMS: atom_id res chain seq x y z
N MET A 1 -18.00 23.38 16.23
CA MET A 1 -17.49 22.21 15.50
C MET A 1 -18.52 21.90 14.42
N LYS A 2 -18.11 21.99 13.16
CA LYS A 2 -19.03 21.94 12.01
C LYS A 2 -19.34 20.49 11.70
N ASN A 3 -20.59 20.06 11.94
CA ASN A 3 -21.13 18.79 11.48
C ASN A 3 -21.07 18.74 9.95
N LYS A 4 -20.20 17.90 9.38
CA LYS A 4 -20.30 17.46 8.00
C LYS A 4 -21.31 16.32 7.96
N PHE A 5 -22.55 16.63 7.58
CA PHE A 5 -23.49 15.64 7.09
C PHE A 5 -22.97 15.17 5.73
N TYR A 6 -22.39 13.97 5.67
CA TYR A 6 -22.14 13.30 4.41
C TYR A 6 -23.48 12.80 3.89
N TRP A 7 -23.98 13.45 2.85
CA TRP A 7 -25.07 12.93 2.04
C TRP A 7 -24.50 11.74 1.26
N PHE A 8 -24.84 10.51 1.66
CA PHE A 8 -24.81 9.38 0.74
C PHE A 8 -25.80 9.70 -0.38
N LEU A 9 -25.28 10.08 -1.54
CA LEU A 9 -26.06 10.11 -2.75
C LEU A 9 -26.25 8.66 -3.17
N PHE A 10 -27.25 7.98 -2.61
CA PHE A 10 -27.86 6.84 -3.30
C PHE A 10 -28.35 7.40 -4.64
N ILE A 11 -27.61 7.15 -5.71
CA ILE A 11 -28.18 7.20 -7.05
C ILE A 11 -29.11 5.99 -7.10
N ILE A 12 -30.34 6.18 -6.58
CA ILE A 12 -31.47 5.43 -7.10
C ILE A 12 -31.59 5.93 -8.53
N LEU A 13 -30.95 5.22 -9.45
CA LEU A 13 -31.35 5.22 -10.85
C LEU A 13 -32.79 4.71 -10.83
N LEU A 14 -33.74 5.63 -10.71
CA LEU A 14 -35.09 5.44 -11.22
C LEU A 14 -34.91 5.28 -12.72
N GLY A 15 -34.53 4.07 -13.13
CA GLY A 15 -34.49 3.66 -14.51
C GLY A 15 -35.89 3.85 -15.04
N THR A 16 -36.06 4.86 -15.90
CA THR A 16 -37.11 4.79 -16.90
C THR A 16 -36.85 3.48 -17.64
N SER A 17 -37.74 2.51 -17.46
CA SER A 17 -37.69 1.21 -18.13
C SER A 17 -37.89 1.42 -19.64
N PHE A 18 -36.80 1.76 -20.32
CA PHE A 18 -36.63 1.31 -21.69
C PHE A 18 -36.53 -0.20 -21.60
N ALA A 19 -37.42 -0.91 -22.27
CA ALA A 19 -37.28 -2.34 -22.47
C ALA A 19 -35.94 -2.56 -23.20
N THR A 20 -34.88 -2.80 -22.45
CA THR A 20 -33.65 -3.36 -22.96
C THR A 20 -34.01 -4.76 -23.42
N THR A 21 -33.69 -5.07 -24.67
CA THR A 21 -33.76 -6.45 -25.14
C THR A 21 -32.79 -7.24 -24.29
N ALA A 22 -33.29 -8.11 -23.41
CA ALA A 22 -32.45 -9.04 -22.66
C ALA A 22 -31.63 -9.85 -23.67
N TRP A 23 -30.32 -9.84 -23.51
CA TRP A 23 -29.42 -10.63 -24.35
C TRP A 23 -29.38 -12.04 -23.78
N ALA A 24 -29.54 -13.04 -24.63
CA ALA A 24 -29.35 -14.42 -24.19
C ALA A 24 -27.85 -14.71 -24.13
N ALA A 25 -27.34 -15.12 -22.98
CA ALA A 25 -26.01 -15.67 -22.82
C ALA A 25 -26.02 -16.67 -21.66
N ASN A 26 -25.10 -17.64 -21.69
CA ASN A 26 -24.85 -18.52 -20.58
C ASN A 26 -23.61 -18.05 -19.80
N PHE A 27 -23.62 -18.31 -18.50
CA PHE A 27 -22.55 -17.93 -17.60
C PHE A 27 -22.09 -19.14 -16.79
N GLU A 28 -20.77 -19.31 -16.71
CA GLU A 28 -20.10 -20.25 -15.83
C GLU A 28 -19.15 -19.49 -14.90
N TYR A 29 -19.14 -19.86 -13.62
CA TYR A 29 -18.41 -19.16 -12.57
C TYR A 29 -17.43 -20.11 -11.88
N SER A 30 -16.26 -19.58 -11.50
CA SER A 30 -15.26 -20.26 -10.68
C SER A 30 -14.69 -19.27 -9.68
N GLY A 31 -14.58 -19.65 -8.41
CA GLY A 31 -14.13 -18.76 -7.33
C GLY A 31 -15.09 -17.60 -7.00
N CYS A 32 -16.27 -17.60 -7.63
CA CYS A 32 -17.36 -16.65 -7.43
C CYS A 32 -18.69 -17.30 -7.82
N PHE A 33 -19.81 -16.62 -7.54
CA PHE A 33 -21.14 -17.07 -7.93
C PHE A 33 -22.02 -15.93 -8.44
N GLU A 34 -23.06 -16.25 -9.21
CA GLU A 34 -24.10 -15.31 -9.64
C GLU A 34 -24.99 -14.92 -8.46
N LYS A 35 -24.97 -13.64 -8.10
CA LYS A 35 -25.89 -13.07 -7.10
C LYS A 35 -27.17 -12.57 -7.76
N SER A 36 -27.06 -11.96 -8.93
CA SER A 36 -28.20 -11.52 -9.74
C SER A 36 -27.84 -11.39 -11.22
N ASN A 37 -28.82 -11.60 -12.09
CA ASN A 37 -28.67 -11.47 -13.54
C ASN A 37 -30.01 -11.06 -14.17
N ASP A 38 -30.07 -9.86 -14.74
CA ASP A 38 -31.27 -9.35 -15.43
C ASP A 38 -31.20 -9.45 -16.96
N GLY A 39 -30.14 -10.08 -17.48
CA GLY A 39 -29.86 -10.22 -18.92
C GLY A 39 -29.11 -9.03 -19.53
N SER A 40 -28.86 -7.96 -18.77
CA SER A 40 -28.02 -6.82 -19.17
C SER A 40 -27.05 -6.39 -18.08
N GLU A 41 -27.37 -6.66 -16.82
CA GLU A 41 -26.52 -6.48 -15.65
C GLU A 41 -26.39 -7.81 -14.92
N VAL A 42 -25.15 -8.19 -14.59
CA VAL A 42 -24.80 -9.41 -13.87
C VAL A 42 -23.99 -9.01 -12.65
N THR A 43 -24.51 -9.30 -11.47
CA THR A 43 -23.77 -9.15 -10.21
C THR A 43 -23.24 -10.50 -9.78
N VAL A 44 -21.94 -10.57 -9.55
CA VAL A 44 -21.26 -11.73 -8.98
C VAL A 44 -20.63 -11.37 -7.65
N ARG A 45 -20.49 -12.35 -6.76
CA ARG A 45 -19.77 -12.20 -5.50
C ARG A 45 -18.65 -13.22 -5.41
N MET A 46 -17.46 -12.77 -5.01
CA MET A 46 -16.29 -13.64 -4.87
C MET A 46 -16.39 -14.54 -3.63
N GLN A 47 -15.94 -15.80 -3.78
CA GLN A 47 -15.75 -16.80 -2.72
C GLN A 47 -14.30 -17.31 -2.64
N ASP A 48 -13.43 -16.79 -3.50
CA ASP A 48 -11.98 -16.97 -3.55
C ASP A 48 -11.36 -15.59 -3.86
N LEU A 49 -10.10 -15.39 -3.52
CA LEU A 49 -9.32 -14.22 -3.96
C LEU A 49 -9.09 -14.20 -5.48
N ARG A 50 -9.27 -15.35 -6.15
CA ARG A 50 -9.26 -15.51 -7.61
C ARG A 50 -10.63 -15.92 -8.11
N GLY A 51 -10.93 -15.60 -9.36
CA GLY A 51 -12.14 -16.12 -9.98
C GLY A 51 -12.17 -15.95 -11.47
N SER A 52 -13.18 -16.53 -12.10
CA SER A 52 -13.44 -16.35 -13.52
C SER A 52 -14.92 -16.36 -13.84
N ILE A 53 -15.31 -15.55 -14.81
CA ILE A 53 -16.64 -15.54 -15.41
C ILE A 53 -16.49 -15.93 -16.88
N THR A 54 -17.04 -17.07 -17.26
CA THR A 54 -17.09 -17.50 -18.66
C THR A 54 -18.46 -17.16 -19.22
N ILE A 55 -18.49 -16.34 -20.27
CA ILE A 55 -19.70 -15.98 -21.01
C ILE A 55 -19.65 -16.71 -22.35
N TYR A 56 -20.65 -17.52 -22.64
CA TYR A 56 -20.70 -18.33 -23.86
C TYR A 56 -22.10 -18.41 -24.46
N ASP A 57 -22.18 -18.79 -25.73
CA ASP A 57 -23.43 -18.80 -26.51
C ASP A 57 -24.21 -17.48 -26.44
N ALA A 58 -23.49 -16.35 -26.39
CA ALA A 58 -24.10 -15.03 -26.27
C ALA A 58 -24.67 -14.55 -27.62
N ASP A 59 -25.93 -14.09 -27.62
CA ASP A 59 -26.41 -13.17 -28.64
C ASP A 59 -25.58 -11.89 -28.54
N ASN A 60 -24.98 -11.45 -29.64
CA ASN A 60 -24.07 -10.31 -29.68
C ASN A 60 -24.64 -9.10 -28.92
N GLY A 61 -24.05 -8.78 -27.78
CA GLY A 61 -24.65 -7.91 -26.77
C GLY A 61 -23.63 -7.33 -25.79
N THR A 62 -24.05 -6.32 -25.04
CA THR A 62 -23.23 -5.68 -24.01
C THR A 62 -23.81 -5.99 -22.64
N PHE A 63 -22.96 -6.47 -21.73
CA PHE A 63 -23.29 -6.78 -20.35
C PHE A 63 -22.56 -5.81 -19.42
N ASN A 64 -23.23 -5.36 -18.37
CA ASN A 64 -22.61 -4.68 -17.24
C ASN A 64 -22.33 -5.73 -16.16
N ILE A 65 -21.07 -5.89 -15.79
CA ILE A 65 -20.66 -6.83 -14.76
C ILE A 65 -20.33 -6.05 -13.50
N ILE A 66 -20.89 -6.47 -12.36
CA ILE A 66 -20.55 -5.97 -11.03
C ILE A 66 -19.94 -7.14 -10.25
N ILE A 67 -18.75 -6.94 -9.69
CA ILE A 67 -18.07 -7.94 -8.88
C ILE A 67 -17.94 -7.40 -7.46
N GLU A 68 -18.60 -8.06 -6.51
CA GLU A 68 -18.57 -7.75 -5.09
C GLU A 68 -17.58 -8.63 -4.32
N ASN A 69 -17.22 -8.19 -3.10
CA ASN A 69 -16.44 -8.95 -2.13
C ASN A 69 -14.98 -9.18 -2.55
N LEU A 70 -14.29 -8.12 -2.97
CA LEU A 70 -12.87 -8.14 -3.28
C LEU A 70 -12.23 -6.80 -2.91
N ASP A 71 -10.91 -6.76 -2.77
CA ASP A 71 -10.19 -5.49 -2.82
C ASP A 71 -9.96 -5.13 -4.29
N PRO A 72 -10.65 -4.11 -4.84
CA PRO A 72 -10.57 -3.81 -6.25
C PRO A 72 -9.17 -3.36 -6.63
N ASP A 73 -8.35 -2.84 -5.74
CA ASP A 73 -7.02 -2.38 -6.13
C ASP A 73 -5.97 -3.47 -5.95
N PHE A 74 -6.34 -4.62 -5.38
CA PHE A 74 -5.48 -5.81 -5.27
C PHE A 74 -5.63 -6.75 -6.48
N VAL A 75 -6.67 -6.57 -7.31
CA VAL A 75 -6.98 -7.47 -8.44
C VAL A 75 -6.82 -6.81 -9.81
N THR A 76 -6.48 -7.66 -10.78
CA THR A 76 -6.57 -7.37 -12.22
C THR A 76 -7.73 -8.12 -12.84
N ILE A 77 -8.33 -7.50 -13.87
CA ILE A 77 -9.45 -8.04 -14.63
C ILE A 77 -9.03 -8.18 -16.08
N SER A 78 -9.23 -9.35 -16.69
CA SER A 78 -9.06 -9.53 -18.13
C SER A 78 -10.37 -9.27 -18.86
N ASN A 79 -10.31 -8.77 -20.10
CA ASN A 79 -11.45 -8.66 -21.02
C ASN A 79 -12.60 -7.78 -20.49
N TYR A 80 -12.53 -6.48 -20.79
CA TYR A 80 -13.60 -5.51 -20.55
C TYR A 80 -13.52 -4.40 -21.61
N ASP A 81 -14.61 -3.67 -21.79
CA ASP A 81 -14.65 -2.54 -22.72
C ASP A 81 -13.82 -1.39 -22.14
N ALA A 82 -12.84 -0.88 -22.91
CA ALA A 82 -11.91 0.13 -22.42
C ALA A 82 -12.62 1.40 -21.91
N GLY A 83 -12.19 1.90 -20.74
CA GLY A 83 -12.75 3.11 -20.12
C GLY A 83 -14.07 2.89 -19.36
N THR A 84 -14.50 1.63 -19.17
CA THR A 84 -15.73 1.30 -18.42
C THR A 84 -15.48 0.80 -17.00
N LEU A 85 -14.24 0.45 -16.66
CA LEU A 85 -13.88 -0.08 -15.35
C LEU A 85 -13.98 0.98 -14.25
N ILE A 86 -14.76 0.68 -13.22
CA ILE A 86 -14.96 1.48 -12.02
C ILE A 86 -14.53 0.63 -10.82
N ARG A 87 -13.69 1.19 -9.95
CA ARG A 87 -13.21 0.57 -8.71
C ARG A 87 -13.81 1.32 -7.52
N ASN A 88 -14.56 0.63 -6.66
CA ASN A 88 -15.14 1.17 -5.43
C ASN A 88 -14.30 0.75 -4.22
N THR A 89 -14.88 0.67 -3.02
CA THR A 89 -14.16 0.24 -1.80
C THR A 89 -13.90 -1.26 -1.80
N ASN A 90 -14.92 -2.07 -2.07
CA ASN A 90 -14.89 -3.54 -1.99
C ASN A 90 -15.53 -4.24 -3.21
N SER A 91 -15.67 -3.50 -4.30
CA SER A 91 -16.30 -3.96 -5.54
C SER A 91 -15.70 -3.26 -6.76
N LEU A 92 -15.91 -3.86 -7.92
CA LEU A 92 -15.63 -3.25 -9.22
C LEU A 92 -16.78 -3.47 -10.18
N SER A 93 -16.92 -2.60 -11.16
CA SER A 93 -17.89 -2.77 -12.24
C SER A 93 -17.29 -2.37 -13.59
N PHE A 94 -17.75 -2.99 -14.67
CA PHE A 94 -17.31 -2.68 -16.04
C PHE A 94 -18.37 -3.15 -17.05
N SER A 95 -18.30 -2.64 -18.27
CA SER A 95 -19.09 -3.18 -19.38
C SER A 95 -18.22 -4.10 -20.23
N ILE A 96 -18.86 -5.08 -20.86
CA ILE A 96 -18.21 -5.98 -21.81
C ILE A 96 -19.14 -6.24 -22.99
N THR A 97 -18.65 -6.03 -24.21
CA THR A 97 -19.34 -6.40 -25.43
C THR A 97 -18.88 -7.78 -25.89
N VAL A 98 -19.81 -8.73 -25.93
CA VAL A 98 -19.53 -10.16 -26.21
C VAL A 98 -20.06 -10.50 -27.60
N ALA A 99 -19.16 -10.99 -28.46
CA ALA A 99 -19.50 -11.44 -29.82
C ALA A 99 -19.18 -12.94 -30.06
N ASP A 100 -18.33 -13.52 -29.21
CA ASP A 100 -17.91 -14.92 -29.17
C ASP A 100 -17.67 -15.29 -27.69
N ASP A 101 -17.53 -16.58 -27.38
CA ASP A 101 -17.21 -17.05 -26.03
C ASP A 101 -15.99 -16.34 -25.44
N ILE A 102 -16.11 -15.86 -24.19
CA ILE A 102 -15.08 -15.07 -23.53
C ILE A 102 -14.96 -15.46 -22.06
N VAL A 103 -13.72 -15.40 -21.55
CA VAL A 103 -13.42 -15.63 -20.14
C VAL A 103 -12.87 -14.35 -19.53
N ILE A 104 -13.51 -13.87 -18.48
CA ILE A 104 -13.05 -12.77 -17.64
C ILE A 104 -12.33 -13.41 -16.44
N ASN A 105 -11.05 -13.15 -16.29
CA ASN A 105 -10.25 -13.61 -15.15
C ASN A 105 -10.12 -12.48 -14.14
N ILE A 106 -10.32 -12.80 -12.87
CA ILE A 106 -10.11 -11.95 -11.71
C ILE A 106 -8.93 -12.54 -10.95
N THR A 107 -7.84 -11.81 -10.83
CA THR A 107 -6.61 -12.35 -10.22
C THR A 107 -5.87 -11.29 -9.44
N PRO A 108 -5.44 -11.59 -8.19
CA PRO A 108 -4.51 -10.75 -7.47
C PRO A 108 -3.26 -10.49 -8.31
N TRP A 109 -2.81 -9.24 -8.43
CA TRP A 109 -1.63 -8.94 -9.26
C TRP A 109 -0.30 -9.22 -8.56
N TYR A 110 -0.35 -9.57 -7.27
CA TYR A 110 0.73 -10.20 -6.53
C TYR A 110 0.14 -11.15 -5.49
N GLU A 111 0.98 -12.05 -5.00
CA GLU A 111 0.67 -12.94 -3.89
C GLU A 111 1.93 -13.03 -3.04
N PRO A 112 1.83 -12.91 -1.71
CA PRO A 112 2.98 -13.09 -0.83
C PRO A 112 3.47 -14.54 -0.92
N GLU A 113 4.79 -14.74 -1.02
CA GLU A 113 5.32 -16.09 -1.25
C GLU A 113 5.09 -17.02 -0.05
N ASN A 114 5.34 -16.57 1.18
CA ASN A 114 5.23 -17.39 2.39
C ASN A 114 4.90 -16.60 3.67
N GLU A 115 4.49 -15.33 3.59
CA GLU A 115 4.18 -14.53 4.78
C GLU A 115 2.94 -13.66 4.55
N PHE A 116 1.86 -13.90 5.29
CA PHE A 116 0.62 -13.12 5.17
C PHE A 116 -0.23 -13.20 6.44
N TYR A 117 -1.25 -12.35 6.52
CA TYR A 117 -2.19 -12.34 7.63
C TYR A 117 -3.63 -12.13 7.20
N PHE A 118 -4.54 -12.75 7.94
CA PHE A 118 -5.99 -12.67 7.75
C PHE A 118 -6.70 -12.52 9.11
N ALA A 119 -7.88 -11.88 9.10
CA ALA A 119 -8.69 -11.77 10.31
C ALA A 119 -9.75 -12.88 10.36
N ALA A 120 -10.04 -13.40 11.55
CA ALA A 120 -11.12 -14.33 11.83
C ALA A 120 -12.07 -13.76 12.89
N ILE A 121 -13.36 -13.88 12.62
CA ILE A 121 -14.45 -13.41 13.46
C ILE A 121 -15.60 -14.42 13.39
N SER A 122 -16.54 -14.35 14.32
CA SER A 122 -17.79 -15.10 14.24
C SER A 122 -18.86 -14.40 15.09
N ASP A 123 -20.12 -14.78 14.86
CA ASP A 123 -21.27 -14.37 15.67
C ASP A 123 -21.43 -12.85 15.67
N SER A 124 -21.40 -12.24 14.48
CA SER A 124 -21.71 -10.81 14.33
C SER A 124 -23.14 -10.51 14.77
N GLN A 125 -24.05 -11.47 14.59
CA GLN A 125 -25.46 -11.42 14.96
C GLN A 125 -26.06 -10.02 14.78
N ILE A 126 -25.90 -9.49 13.56
CA ILE A 126 -26.33 -8.13 13.28
C ILE A 126 -27.85 -8.03 13.38
N ASP A 127 -28.31 -7.00 14.06
CA ASP A 127 -29.71 -6.55 14.07
C ASP A 127 -29.81 -5.37 13.09
N PRO A 128 -30.85 -5.30 12.25
CA PRO A 128 -30.91 -4.30 11.18
C PRO A 128 -31.16 -2.89 11.72
N GLU A 129 -31.53 -2.73 12.99
CA GLU A 129 -31.58 -1.42 13.64
C GLU A 129 -30.14 -0.94 13.91
N SER A 130 -29.67 0.07 13.18
CA SER A 130 -28.29 0.60 13.30
C SER A 130 -27.93 1.17 14.67
N ASN A 131 -28.93 1.45 15.52
CA ASN A 131 -28.73 1.88 16.90
C ASN A 131 -28.57 0.71 17.89
N SER A 132 -28.80 -0.53 17.46
CA SER A 132 -28.67 -1.75 18.25
C SER A 132 -27.23 -1.97 18.74
N THR A 133 -27.11 -2.74 19.82
CA THR A 133 -25.79 -3.05 20.41
C THR A 133 -24.96 -3.93 19.49
N THR A 134 -25.58 -4.91 18.82
CA THR A 134 -24.88 -5.86 17.93
C THR A 134 -24.38 -5.16 16.67
N TYR A 135 -25.21 -4.32 16.01
CA TYR A 135 -24.79 -3.51 14.85
C TYR A 135 -23.59 -2.63 15.18
N LYS A 136 -23.67 -1.83 16.26
CA LYS A 136 -22.57 -0.94 16.68
C LYS A 136 -21.30 -1.71 17.03
N THR A 137 -21.45 -2.90 17.60
CA THR A 137 -20.30 -3.72 17.98
C THR A 137 -19.64 -4.33 16.77
N PHE A 138 -20.41 -4.95 15.86
CA PHE A 138 -19.90 -5.49 14.62
C PHE A 138 -19.23 -4.41 13.76
N ASN A 139 -19.91 -3.27 13.56
CA ASN A 139 -19.32 -2.13 12.86
C ASN A 139 -18.02 -1.64 13.53
N SER A 140 -17.97 -1.60 14.85
CA SER A 140 -16.75 -1.21 15.57
C SER A 140 -15.59 -2.20 15.42
N VAL A 141 -15.88 -3.51 15.32
CA VAL A 141 -14.86 -4.55 15.07
C VAL A 141 -14.39 -4.47 13.61
N MET A 142 -15.30 -4.37 12.65
CA MET A 142 -14.96 -4.26 11.23
C MET A 142 -14.14 -3.02 10.91
N ASN A 143 -14.43 -1.88 11.53
CA ASN A 143 -13.60 -0.67 11.39
C ASN A 143 -12.16 -0.87 11.86
N LYS A 144 -11.95 -1.65 12.94
CA LYS A 144 -10.60 -1.98 13.44
C LYS A 144 -9.86 -2.92 12.48
N ILE A 145 -10.56 -3.93 11.98
CA ILE A 145 -10.03 -4.82 10.93
C ILE A 145 -9.62 -3.99 9.70
N ASN A 146 -10.41 -2.99 9.29
CA ASN A 146 -10.09 -2.12 8.16
C ASN A 146 -8.89 -1.19 8.40
N ILE A 147 -8.61 -0.84 9.67
CA ILE A 147 -7.37 -0.11 10.03
C ILE A 147 -6.16 -1.02 9.79
N VAL A 148 -6.21 -2.27 10.29
CA VAL A 148 -5.15 -3.29 10.12
C VAL A 148 -4.97 -3.70 8.66
N ASN A 149 -6.08 -3.75 7.91
CA ASN A 149 -6.16 -4.08 6.48
C ASN A 149 -5.52 -5.45 6.14
N PRO A 150 -6.00 -6.56 6.72
CA PRO A 150 -5.53 -7.91 6.37
C PRO A 150 -5.81 -8.26 4.90
N TYR A 151 -5.28 -9.39 4.42
CA TYR A 151 -5.57 -9.82 3.03
C TYR A 151 -7.05 -10.15 2.83
N PHE A 152 -7.70 -10.73 3.84
CA PHE A 152 -9.12 -11.04 3.87
C PHE A 152 -9.59 -11.23 5.32
N THR A 153 -10.90 -11.34 5.51
CA THR A 153 -11.54 -11.67 6.78
C THR A 153 -12.45 -12.89 6.62
N THR A 154 -12.45 -13.80 7.59
CA THR A 154 -13.35 -14.96 7.63
C THR A 154 -14.39 -14.80 8.73
N ASN A 155 -15.66 -15.18 8.47
CA ASN A 155 -16.71 -15.21 9.47
C ASN A 155 -17.27 -16.63 9.65
N SER A 156 -17.17 -17.19 10.85
CA SER A 156 -17.61 -18.57 11.15
C SER A 156 -19.11 -18.70 11.48
N GLY A 157 -19.94 -17.76 11.04
CA GLY A 157 -21.40 -17.88 11.03
C GLY A 157 -22.11 -17.15 12.15
N ASP A 158 -23.43 -17.29 12.17
CA ASP A 158 -24.36 -16.43 12.91
C ASP A 158 -24.15 -14.97 12.50
N LEU A 159 -24.30 -14.72 11.19
CA LEU A 159 -24.09 -13.38 10.64
C LEU A 159 -25.14 -12.41 11.17
N ILE A 160 -26.36 -12.89 11.33
CA ILE A 160 -27.58 -12.16 11.70
C ILE A 160 -28.15 -12.64 13.04
N THR A 161 -28.98 -11.81 13.70
CA THR A 161 -29.68 -12.25 14.92
C THR A 161 -30.72 -13.34 14.66
N GLY A 162 -31.21 -13.46 13.42
CA GLY A 162 -32.08 -14.53 12.95
C GLY A 162 -33.52 -14.47 13.50
N ASP A 163 -34.46 -14.92 12.68
CA ASP A 163 -35.85 -15.22 13.04
C ASP A 163 -36.26 -16.55 12.38
N GLU A 164 -36.88 -17.48 13.11
CA GLU A 164 -37.15 -18.83 12.58
C GLU A 164 -38.22 -18.84 11.47
N ASP A 165 -39.10 -17.83 11.43
CA ASP A 165 -40.29 -17.83 10.58
C ASP A 165 -40.33 -16.68 9.55
N ASP A 166 -39.34 -15.78 9.55
CA ASP A 166 -39.35 -14.57 8.71
C ASP A 166 -38.13 -14.45 7.77
N LYS A 167 -38.28 -15.07 6.59
CA LYS A 167 -37.30 -15.00 5.48
C LYS A 167 -37.04 -13.57 4.99
N GLU A 168 -38.05 -12.71 4.99
CA GLU A 168 -37.89 -11.32 4.52
C GLU A 168 -37.07 -10.53 5.54
N TYR A 169 -37.30 -10.74 6.83
CA TYR A 169 -36.51 -10.12 7.88
C TYR A 169 -35.03 -10.56 7.83
N HIS A 170 -34.74 -11.83 7.53
CA HIS A 170 -33.37 -12.30 7.24
C HIS A 170 -32.69 -11.46 6.15
N LYS A 171 -33.37 -11.20 5.03
CA LYS A 171 -32.83 -10.37 3.94
C LYS A 171 -32.49 -8.96 4.43
N THR A 172 -33.36 -8.34 5.24
CA THR A 172 -33.07 -7.02 5.81
C THR A 172 -31.85 -7.02 6.74
N MET A 173 -31.59 -8.13 7.44
CA MET A 173 -30.41 -8.30 8.28
C MET A 173 -29.15 -8.53 7.44
N TYR A 174 -29.21 -9.31 6.36
CA TYR A 174 -28.09 -9.46 5.44
C TYR A 174 -27.78 -8.17 4.66
N ASP A 175 -28.77 -7.35 4.34
CA ASP A 175 -28.57 -6.01 3.79
C ASP A 175 -27.80 -5.13 4.78
N ALA A 176 -28.21 -5.13 6.06
CA ALA A 176 -27.49 -4.42 7.12
C ALA A 176 -26.07 -4.96 7.33
N TRP A 177 -25.87 -6.27 7.22
CA TRP A 177 -24.55 -6.90 7.29
C TRP A 177 -23.65 -6.40 6.15
N ASN A 178 -24.17 -6.42 4.92
CA ASN A 178 -23.47 -5.92 3.74
C ASN A 178 -23.17 -4.42 3.82
N GLU A 179 -24.05 -3.62 4.43
CA GLU A 179 -23.79 -2.19 4.68
C GLU A 179 -22.53 -1.99 5.54
N VAL A 180 -22.38 -2.76 6.62
CA VAL A 180 -21.20 -2.65 7.49
C VAL A 180 -19.91 -3.02 6.77
N VAL A 181 -19.93 -4.06 5.94
CA VAL A 181 -18.72 -4.51 5.23
C VAL A 181 -18.47 -3.77 3.92
N ALA A 182 -19.41 -2.95 3.43
CA ALA A 182 -19.25 -2.13 2.22
C ALA A 182 -18.09 -1.11 2.33
N ASP A 183 -17.83 -0.63 3.55
CA ASP A 183 -16.76 0.32 3.84
C ASP A 183 -15.41 -0.34 4.18
N VAL A 184 -15.36 -1.69 4.14
CA VAL A 184 -14.16 -2.47 4.43
C VAL A 184 -13.55 -2.95 3.11
N SER A 185 -12.31 -2.56 2.86
CA SER A 185 -11.63 -2.88 1.59
C SER A 185 -11.31 -4.36 1.39
N THR A 186 -11.28 -5.14 2.46
CA THR A 186 -10.85 -6.54 2.45
C THR A 186 -12.05 -7.47 2.22
N PRO A 187 -11.91 -8.51 1.37
CA PRO A 187 -12.97 -9.49 1.14
C PRO A 187 -13.35 -10.27 2.40
N GLN A 188 -14.60 -10.72 2.45
CA GLN A 188 -15.23 -11.42 3.56
C GLN A 188 -15.68 -12.82 3.12
N PHE A 189 -15.14 -13.87 3.75
CA PHE A 189 -15.49 -15.26 3.47
C PHE A 189 -16.26 -15.86 4.64
N THR A 190 -17.50 -16.29 4.40
CA THR A 190 -18.44 -16.64 5.46
C THR A 190 -18.94 -18.09 5.33
N VAL A 191 -19.35 -18.65 6.46
CA VAL A 191 -20.21 -19.85 6.55
C VAL A 191 -21.48 -19.50 7.33
N PRO A 192 -22.59 -20.23 7.15
CA PRO A 192 -23.80 -20.00 7.93
C PRO A 192 -23.68 -20.60 9.34
N GLY A 193 -24.34 -19.96 10.29
CA GLY A 193 -24.64 -20.47 11.63
C GLY A 193 -26.12 -20.81 11.81
N ASN A 194 -26.50 -21.17 13.03
CA ASN A 194 -27.86 -21.61 13.31
C ASN A 194 -28.89 -20.47 13.31
N HIS A 195 -28.46 -19.21 13.40
CA HIS A 195 -29.33 -18.04 13.25
C HIS A 195 -29.55 -17.63 11.79
N ASP A 196 -28.67 -18.07 10.89
CA ASP A 196 -28.80 -17.88 9.44
C ASP A 196 -29.82 -18.87 8.81
N TRP A 197 -30.33 -19.82 9.61
CA TRP A 197 -31.29 -20.85 9.19
C TRP A 197 -32.74 -20.43 9.46
N THR A 198 -33.61 -20.61 8.48
CA THR A 198 -35.09 -20.51 8.61
C THR A 198 -35.73 -21.91 8.62
N ASP A 199 -36.18 -22.39 7.46
CA ASP A 199 -36.48 -23.78 7.15
C ASP A 199 -35.45 -24.39 6.18
N SER A 200 -34.57 -23.55 5.61
CA SER A 200 -33.42 -23.87 4.77
C SER A 200 -32.31 -22.82 4.95
N LEU A 201 -31.27 -22.88 4.11
CA LEU A 201 -30.22 -21.85 3.98
C LEU A 201 -30.36 -21.06 2.69
N ASP A 202 -31.54 -21.06 2.06
CA ASP A 202 -31.73 -20.47 0.74
C ASP A 202 -31.46 -18.96 0.76
N GLU A 203 -31.90 -18.25 1.80
CA GLU A 203 -31.64 -16.81 1.95
C GLU A 203 -30.14 -16.50 2.13
N TYR A 204 -29.43 -17.34 2.89
CA TYR A 204 -27.98 -17.24 3.02
C TYR A 204 -27.30 -17.45 1.66
N GLN A 205 -27.68 -18.48 0.91
CA GLN A 205 -27.08 -18.80 -0.38
C GLN A 205 -27.36 -17.72 -1.44
N GLU A 206 -28.53 -17.07 -1.40
CA GLU A 206 -28.86 -15.92 -2.26
C GLU A 206 -27.88 -14.74 -2.06
N TYR A 207 -27.41 -14.53 -0.82
CA TYR A 207 -26.53 -13.41 -0.48
C TYR A 207 -25.03 -13.75 -0.55
N PHE A 208 -24.65 -14.95 -0.15
CA PHE A 208 -23.26 -15.35 0.10
C PHE A 208 -22.79 -16.56 -0.69
N GLY A 209 -23.68 -17.20 -1.46
CA GLY A 209 -23.37 -18.33 -2.32
C GLY A 209 -23.30 -19.65 -1.57
N ASP A 210 -22.60 -20.62 -2.16
CA ASP A 210 -22.42 -21.93 -1.52
C ASP A 210 -21.68 -21.82 -0.19
N TYR A 211 -22.04 -22.68 0.75
CA TYR A 211 -21.37 -22.79 2.05
C TYR A 211 -20.40 -23.97 2.11
N ASN A 212 -20.16 -24.64 0.99
CA ASN A 212 -19.14 -25.66 0.80
C ASN A 212 -18.22 -25.19 -0.34
N TYR A 213 -17.16 -24.49 0.02
CA TYR A 213 -16.19 -23.95 -0.94
C TYR A 213 -14.81 -23.88 -0.29
N SER A 214 -13.78 -23.80 -1.11
CA SER A 214 -12.41 -23.68 -0.65
C SER A 214 -11.60 -22.81 -1.59
N PHE A 215 -10.49 -22.29 -1.08
CA PHE A 215 -9.51 -21.60 -1.90
C PHE A 215 -8.11 -21.75 -1.33
N ASP A 216 -7.12 -21.56 -2.20
CA ASP A 216 -5.71 -21.55 -1.86
C ASP A 216 -5.18 -20.12 -1.85
N PHE A 217 -4.41 -19.78 -0.82
CA PHE A 217 -3.67 -18.52 -0.76
C PHE A 217 -2.28 -18.75 -0.14
N ALA A 218 -1.26 -18.32 -0.87
CA ALA A 218 0.15 -18.65 -0.63
C ALA A 218 0.33 -20.17 -0.47
N ASN A 219 0.80 -20.59 0.70
CA ASN A 219 1.06 -21.99 1.06
C ASN A 219 -0.06 -22.62 1.91
N THR A 220 -1.25 -22.01 1.95
CA THR A 220 -2.34 -22.39 2.86
C THR A 220 -3.64 -22.68 2.12
N HIS A 221 -4.29 -23.77 2.50
CA HIS A 221 -5.62 -24.17 2.02
C HIS A 221 -6.71 -23.77 3.03
N PHE A 222 -7.78 -23.13 2.55
CA PHE A 222 -8.90 -22.69 3.38
C PHE A 222 -10.18 -23.41 2.94
N THR A 223 -10.75 -24.22 3.84
CA THR A 223 -11.98 -24.99 3.60
C THR A 223 -13.15 -24.43 4.41
N PHE A 224 -14.23 -24.05 3.74
CA PHE A 224 -15.46 -23.55 4.34
C PHE A 224 -16.57 -24.58 4.18
N THR A 225 -17.22 -24.98 5.28
CA THR A 225 -18.33 -25.94 5.24
C THR A 225 -19.43 -25.58 6.24
N SER A 226 -20.66 -26.03 5.99
CA SER A 226 -21.76 -25.80 6.92
C SER A 226 -21.93 -26.95 7.92
N SER A 227 -21.95 -26.57 9.21
CA SER A 227 -22.35 -27.42 10.34
C SER A 227 -23.83 -27.28 10.70
N VAL A 228 -24.65 -26.67 9.85
CA VAL A 228 -26.03 -26.28 10.18
C VAL A 228 -27.03 -27.30 9.62
N ILE A 229 -27.80 -27.89 10.54
CA ILE A 229 -29.05 -28.60 10.27
C ILE A 229 -30.09 -28.05 11.25
N GLY A 230 -30.82 -27.02 10.84
CA GLY A 230 -31.64 -26.27 11.78
C GLY A 230 -30.81 -25.74 12.95
N ARG A 231 -31.33 -25.92 14.17
CA ARG A 231 -30.63 -25.56 15.42
C ARG A 231 -29.97 -26.75 16.13
N THR A 232 -29.79 -27.88 15.45
CA THR A 232 -29.19 -29.08 16.05
C THR A 232 -27.68 -28.92 16.21
N LYS A 233 -27.14 -29.44 17.32
CA LYS A 233 -25.71 -29.37 17.66
C LYS A 233 -25.06 -30.72 17.43
N GLY A 234 -23.96 -30.71 16.68
CA GLY A 234 -23.19 -31.91 16.42
C GLY A 234 -23.73 -32.78 15.28
N ASP A 235 -24.73 -32.31 14.53
CA ASP A 235 -25.26 -33.01 13.37
C ASP A 235 -24.79 -32.34 12.07
N TRP A 236 -24.31 -33.13 11.11
CA TRP A 236 -23.83 -32.66 9.81
C TRP A 236 -24.57 -33.35 8.68
N GLN A 237 -24.83 -32.58 7.62
CA GLN A 237 -25.35 -33.16 6.39
C GLN A 237 -24.27 -34.08 5.83
N THR A 238 -24.68 -35.29 5.42
CA THR A 238 -23.72 -36.28 4.90
C THR A 238 -23.02 -35.75 3.64
N THR A 239 -23.70 -34.94 2.84
CA THR A 239 -23.16 -34.24 1.67
C THR A 239 -22.03 -33.29 2.05
N ASN A 240 -22.24 -32.40 3.04
CA ASN A 240 -21.21 -31.46 3.51
C ASN A 240 -19.98 -32.20 4.02
N ARG A 241 -20.18 -33.22 4.88
CA ARG A 241 -19.08 -34.00 5.43
C ARG A 241 -18.28 -34.75 4.37
N THR A 242 -18.96 -35.34 3.38
CA THR A 242 -18.29 -36.04 2.27
C THR A 242 -17.53 -35.07 1.37
N TRP A 243 -18.10 -33.87 1.15
CA TRP A 243 -17.44 -32.82 0.39
C TRP A 243 -16.18 -32.34 1.12
N THR A 244 -16.24 -32.06 2.43
CA THR A 244 -15.08 -31.64 3.24
C THR A 244 -13.95 -32.67 3.19
N GLU A 245 -14.28 -33.96 3.29
CA GLU A 245 -13.28 -35.03 3.15
C GLU A 245 -12.62 -35.01 1.77
N SER A 246 -13.40 -34.86 0.71
CA SER A 246 -12.87 -34.82 -0.67
C SER A 246 -12.01 -33.58 -0.94
N ASP A 247 -12.39 -32.42 -0.38
CA ASP A 247 -11.66 -31.17 -0.52
C ASP A 247 -10.28 -31.25 0.15
N LEU A 248 -10.26 -31.66 1.43
CA LEU A 248 -9.02 -31.78 2.21
C LEU A 248 -8.07 -32.87 1.67
N GLN A 249 -8.59 -33.92 1.06
CA GLN A 249 -7.81 -34.96 0.36
C GLN A 249 -7.27 -34.47 -0.99
N GLY A 250 -7.89 -33.45 -1.58
CA GLY A 250 -7.53 -32.87 -2.87
C GLY A 250 -6.32 -31.93 -2.80
N THR A 251 -6.03 -31.37 -1.62
CA THR A 251 -4.90 -30.45 -1.41
C THR A 251 -3.65 -31.16 -0.85
N SER A 252 -2.49 -30.63 -1.20
CA SER A 252 -1.19 -31.02 -0.66
C SER A 252 -0.44 -29.85 0.01
N LEU A 253 -1.13 -28.72 0.21
CA LEU A 253 -0.57 -27.57 0.89
C LEU A 253 -0.27 -27.89 2.37
N ALA A 254 0.76 -27.23 2.88
CA ALA A 254 1.31 -27.51 4.20
C ALA A 254 0.34 -27.10 5.31
N ASN A 255 -0.26 -25.91 5.16
CA ASN A 255 -1.19 -25.37 6.14
C ASN A 255 -2.63 -25.57 5.68
N LYS A 256 -3.52 -25.95 6.60
CA LYS A 256 -4.94 -26.20 6.33
C LYS A 256 -5.81 -25.62 7.44
N PHE A 257 -6.71 -24.72 7.06
CA PHE A 257 -7.72 -24.14 7.93
C PHE A 257 -9.11 -24.61 7.53
N VAL A 258 -9.95 -24.94 8.51
CA VAL A 258 -11.34 -25.32 8.29
C VAL A 258 -12.26 -24.38 9.07
N PHE A 259 -13.34 -23.94 8.44
CA PHE A 259 -14.31 -23.01 9.00
C PHE A 259 -15.71 -23.63 8.97
N PHE A 260 -16.37 -23.68 10.12
CA PHE A 260 -17.80 -23.95 10.26
C PHE A 260 -18.32 -23.38 11.59
N HIS A 261 -19.62 -23.35 11.80
CA HIS A 261 -20.18 -22.61 12.94
C HIS A 261 -20.11 -23.32 14.29
N HIS A 262 -20.58 -24.57 14.38
CA HIS A 262 -20.73 -25.28 15.65
C HIS A 262 -19.42 -25.94 16.10
N PRO A 263 -18.86 -25.63 17.29
CA PRO A 263 -17.63 -26.26 17.77
C PRO A 263 -17.76 -27.78 17.93
N LEU A 264 -16.66 -28.50 17.70
CA LEU A 264 -16.53 -29.93 17.99
C LEU A 264 -16.37 -30.21 19.48
N LYS A 265 -15.79 -29.28 20.25
CA LYS A 265 -15.79 -29.31 21.71
C LYS A 265 -16.30 -27.97 22.23
N PRO A 266 -17.37 -27.91 23.04
CA PRO A 266 -17.82 -26.65 23.61
C PRO A 266 -16.82 -26.17 24.65
N PRO A 267 -16.68 -24.85 24.84
CA PRO A 267 -15.78 -24.34 25.85
C PRO A 267 -16.36 -24.64 27.24
N SER A 268 -15.48 -24.73 28.24
CA SER A 268 -15.88 -25.06 29.62
C SER A 268 -16.93 -24.10 30.21
N TRP A 269 -16.94 -22.85 29.73
CA TRP A 269 -17.89 -21.80 30.11
C TRP A 269 -19.15 -21.72 29.24
N GLY A 270 -19.22 -22.45 28.11
CA GLY A 270 -20.31 -22.39 27.12
C GLY A 270 -21.44 -23.41 27.32
N GLY A 271 -21.22 -24.42 28.18
CA GLY A 271 -22.23 -25.34 28.71
C GLY A 271 -23.23 -25.93 27.70
N THR A 272 -22.88 -27.00 26.99
CA THR A 272 -23.80 -27.67 26.04
C THR A 272 -23.61 -29.20 25.96
N SER A 273 -24.68 -29.90 25.59
CA SER A 273 -24.65 -31.29 25.13
C SER A 273 -24.82 -31.36 23.61
N TYR A 274 -24.18 -32.34 22.96
CA TYR A 274 -24.40 -32.62 21.54
C TYR A 274 -25.64 -33.49 21.32
N ASP A 275 -26.41 -33.16 20.29
CA ASP A 275 -27.56 -33.95 19.85
C ASP A 275 -27.11 -35.23 19.12
N ASN A 276 -26.02 -35.15 18.34
CA ASN A 276 -25.49 -36.28 17.57
C ASN A 276 -23.96 -36.46 17.73
N VAL A 277 -23.54 -37.05 18.86
CA VAL A 277 -22.12 -37.31 19.16
C VAL A 277 -21.44 -38.16 18.07
N SER A 278 -22.13 -39.13 17.47
CA SER A 278 -21.53 -39.99 16.45
C SER A 278 -21.22 -39.23 15.16
N ASN A 279 -22.08 -38.29 14.76
CA ASN A 279 -21.85 -37.48 13.56
C ASN A 279 -20.73 -36.45 13.80
N ARG A 280 -20.75 -35.78 14.96
CA ARG A 280 -19.65 -34.94 15.45
C ARG A 280 -18.29 -35.67 15.41
N ASN A 281 -18.23 -36.88 15.97
CA ASN A 281 -16.99 -37.67 15.99
C ASN A 281 -16.52 -38.06 14.59
N ALA A 282 -17.45 -38.28 13.64
CA ALA A 282 -17.10 -38.58 12.26
C ALA A 282 -16.49 -37.38 11.55
N MET A 283 -17.03 -36.17 11.77
CA MET A 283 -16.39 -34.94 11.27
C MET A 283 -15.00 -34.75 11.90
N ALA A 284 -14.87 -34.92 13.21
CA ALA A 284 -13.58 -34.83 13.90
C ALA A 284 -12.52 -35.80 13.33
N SER A 285 -12.93 -37.03 12.97
CA SER A 285 -12.05 -38.00 12.30
C SER A 285 -11.56 -37.48 10.94
N ILE A 286 -12.45 -36.93 10.13
CA ILE A 286 -12.09 -36.40 8.79
C ILE A 286 -11.08 -35.27 8.91
N LEU A 287 -11.26 -34.36 9.87
CA LEU A 287 -10.32 -33.26 10.10
C LEU A 287 -8.94 -33.77 10.54
N ASP A 288 -8.90 -34.69 11.49
CA ASP A 288 -7.66 -35.30 12.01
C ASP A 288 -6.93 -36.13 10.94
N ASP A 289 -7.65 -36.98 10.20
CA ASP A 289 -7.11 -37.85 9.16
C ASP A 289 -6.48 -37.05 8.01
N ASN A 290 -6.91 -35.80 7.81
CA ASN A 290 -6.38 -34.88 6.80
C ASN A 290 -5.34 -33.89 7.32
N ASN A 291 -4.96 -33.99 8.60
CA ASN A 291 -3.96 -33.14 9.28
C ASN A 291 -4.24 -31.65 9.11
N ILE A 292 -5.42 -31.19 9.54
CA ILE A 292 -5.67 -29.75 9.60
C ILE A 292 -4.88 -29.11 10.75
N ASP A 293 -4.56 -27.82 10.64
CA ASP A 293 -3.89 -27.09 11.72
C ASP A 293 -4.92 -26.47 12.67
N TYR A 294 -5.90 -25.77 12.09
CA TYR A 294 -6.89 -25.01 12.83
C TYR A 294 -8.30 -25.25 12.29
N LEU A 295 -9.19 -25.55 13.23
CA LEU A 295 -10.63 -25.43 13.09
C LEU A 295 -11.08 -24.10 13.70
N ILE A 296 -11.66 -23.22 12.90
CA ILE A 296 -12.18 -21.92 13.34
C ILE A 296 -13.71 -21.98 13.39
N VAL A 297 -14.28 -21.62 14.55
CA VAL A 297 -15.69 -21.82 14.88
C VAL A 297 -16.29 -20.66 15.68
N GLY A 298 -17.62 -20.68 15.80
CA GLY A 298 -18.44 -19.68 16.47
C GLY A 298 -19.30 -20.23 17.61
N HIS A 299 -20.57 -19.78 17.64
CA HIS A 299 -21.70 -20.28 18.42
C HIS A 299 -21.67 -19.95 19.92
N HIS A 300 -20.51 -20.14 20.56
CA HIS A 300 -20.32 -19.82 21.96
C HIS A 300 -19.72 -18.42 22.07
N HIS A 301 -20.56 -17.40 22.27
CA HIS A 301 -20.17 -15.99 22.17
C HIS A 301 -19.07 -15.58 23.16
N GLY A 302 -17.82 -15.65 22.71
CA GLY A 302 -16.62 -15.51 23.51
C GLY A 302 -15.39 -16.05 22.78
N TYR A 303 -14.29 -16.14 23.52
CA TYR A 303 -13.00 -16.64 23.04
C TYR A 303 -12.64 -17.94 23.78
N ASP A 304 -12.20 -18.95 23.03
CA ASP A 304 -11.59 -20.16 23.58
C ASP A 304 -10.62 -20.76 22.57
N LEU A 305 -9.43 -21.15 23.01
CA LEU A 305 -8.47 -21.90 22.21
C LEU A 305 -8.20 -23.23 22.90
N ASP A 306 -8.35 -24.31 22.15
CA ASP A 306 -8.10 -25.65 22.66
C ASP A 306 -7.37 -26.51 21.63
N PHE A 307 -6.50 -27.40 22.11
CA PHE A 307 -5.88 -28.44 21.27
C PHE A 307 -6.68 -29.72 21.45
N LEU A 308 -7.44 -30.12 20.43
CA LEU A 308 -8.29 -31.30 20.52
C LEU A 308 -7.47 -32.55 20.28
N ASP A 309 -7.57 -33.51 21.20
CA ASP A 309 -6.93 -34.82 21.09
C ASP A 309 -7.90 -35.97 21.40
N ASN A 310 -7.35 -37.18 21.55
CA ASN A 310 -8.13 -38.39 21.82
C ASN A 310 -8.85 -38.40 23.19
N THR A 311 -8.46 -37.51 24.11
CA THR A 311 -9.09 -37.37 25.43
C THR A 311 -10.40 -36.58 25.35
N ASP A 312 -10.50 -35.70 24.35
CA ASP A 312 -11.68 -34.91 24.06
C ASP A 312 -12.65 -35.61 23.11
N ILE A 313 -12.11 -36.17 22.03
CA ILE A 313 -12.88 -36.88 21.02
C ILE A 313 -12.11 -38.14 20.63
N SER A 314 -12.64 -39.30 21.00
CA SER A 314 -11.94 -40.59 20.87
C SER A 314 -11.57 -41.02 19.44
N THR A 315 -12.07 -40.33 18.41
CA THR A 315 -11.74 -40.58 16.99
C THR A 315 -10.54 -39.77 16.51
N ILE A 316 -10.07 -38.78 17.27
CA ILE A 316 -8.87 -38.00 16.98
C ILE A 316 -7.64 -38.81 17.40
N ASN A 317 -6.62 -38.85 16.54
CA ASN A 317 -5.35 -39.55 16.77
C ASN A 317 -4.16 -38.60 16.87
N ASN A 318 -4.05 -37.61 15.97
CA ASN A 318 -2.91 -36.68 15.91
C ASN A 318 -3.21 -35.37 16.66
N GLY A 319 -4.42 -34.86 16.50
CA GLY A 319 -4.91 -33.63 17.11
C GLY A 319 -4.72 -32.40 16.24
N PHE A 320 -5.51 -31.37 16.53
CA PHE A 320 -5.52 -30.09 15.85
C PHE A 320 -6.10 -29.00 16.78
N TYR A 321 -5.86 -27.73 16.48
CA TYR A 321 -6.40 -26.63 17.26
C TYR A 321 -7.84 -26.33 16.88
N GLN A 322 -8.68 -26.05 17.88
CA GLN A 322 -10.00 -25.44 17.69
C GLN A 322 -9.98 -24.04 18.32
N LEU A 323 -10.30 -23.02 17.52
CA LEU A 323 -10.47 -21.65 17.97
C LEU A 323 -11.94 -21.23 17.89
N ILE A 324 -12.52 -20.89 19.03
CA ILE A 324 -13.80 -20.18 19.12
C ILE A 324 -13.49 -18.68 19.10
N THR A 325 -13.92 -17.98 18.04
CA THR A 325 -13.69 -16.53 17.85
C THR A 325 -15.01 -15.74 17.74
N ALA A 326 -15.98 -16.10 18.58
CA ALA A 326 -17.38 -15.63 18.57
C ALA A 326 -17.58 -14.29 19.30
N GLY A 327 -16.67 -13.34 19.10
CA GLY A 327 -16.71 -12.01 19.70
C GLY A 327 -17.29 -10.92 18.80
N GLY A 328 -17.81 -11.27 17.62
CA GLY A 328 -17.98 -10.33 16.51
C GLY A 328 -19.09 -9.30 16.70
N GLY A 329 -20.12 -9.61 17.47
CA GLY A 329 -21.20 -8.66 17.75
C GLY A 329 -22.25 -9.16 18.72
N GLY A 330 -22.63 -10.44 18.64
CA GLY A 330 -23.64 -11.08 19.47
C GLY A 330 -23.38 -10.97 20.97
N TYR A 331 -24.45 -11.06 21.77
CA TYR A 331 -24.37 -10.89 23.22
C TYR A 331 -23.47 -11.94 23.87
N LEU A 332 -22.42 -11.51 24.55
CA LEU A 332 -21.42 -12.38 25.16
C LEU A 332 -22.04 -13.40 26.13
N ALA A 333 -21.50 -14.61 26.15
CA ALA A 333 -22.05 -15.72 26.92
C ALA A 333 -22.04 -15.48 28.45
N ASN A 334 -21.06 -14.70 28.93
CA ASN A 334 -20.94 -14.28 30.33
C ASN A 334 -19.92 -13.13 30.47
N ASP A 335 -19.82 -12.57 31.69
CA ASP A 335 -18.99 -11.40 32.00
C ASP A 335 -17.47 -11.62 31.86
N SER A 336 -16.99 -12.86 31.72
CA SER A 336 -15.57 -13.12 31.49
C SER A 336 -15.18 -13.09 30.01
N GLN A 337 -16.17 -13.02 29.11
CA GLN A 337 -15.95 -12.97 27.66
C GLN A 337 -15.88 -11.52 27.19
N PHE A 338 -15.37 -11.31 25.97
CA PHE A 338 -15.20 -9.98 25.39
C PHE A 338 -15.37 -10.02 23.88
N HIS A 339 -15.79 -8.89 23.31
CA HIS A 339 -15.87 -8.73 21.86
C HIS A 339 -14.47 -8.58 21.27
N HIS A 340 -14.19 -9.26 20.17
CA HIS A 340 -12.85 -9.33 19.58
C HIS A 340 -12.91 -9.80 18.13
N PHE A 341 -11.76 -9.74 17.47
CA PHE A 341 -11.42 -10.56 16.30
C PHE A 341 -10.06 -11.21 16.55
N SER A 342 -9.75 -12.26 15.81
CA SER A 342 -8.45 -12.93 15.85
C SER A 342 -7.66 -12.59 14.59
N LEU A 343 -6.43 -12.13 14.71
CA LEU A 343 -5.54 -11.84 13.57
C LEU A 343 -4.51 -12.96 13.44
N PHE A 344 -4.66 -13.78 12.41
CA PHE A 344 -3.73 -14.85 12.09
C PHE A 344 -2.58 -14.33 11.26
N HIS A 345 -1.37 -14.80 11.58
CA HIS A 345 -0.16 -14.57 10.83
C HIS A 345 0.48 -15.91 10.46
N ILE A 346 0.67 -16.11 9.16
CA ILE A 346 1.22 -17.32 8.55
C ILE A 346 2.59 -16.99 8.00
N LYS A 347 3.63 -17.70 8.44
CA LYS A 347 5.01 -17.54 7.98
C LYS A 347 5.61 -18.92 7.65
N GLY A 348 5.51 -19.33 6.40
CA GLY A 348 5.81 -20.71 6.01
C GLY A 348 4.86 -21.66 6.75
N GLU A 349 5.39 -22.66 7.44
CA GLU A 349 4.61 -23.60 8.27
C GLU A 349 4.35 -23.06 9.69
N ASP A 350 4.95 -21.92 10.07
CA ASP A 350 4.70 -21.32 11.38
C ASP A 350 3.37 -20.53 11.34
N ILE A 351 2.44 -20.94 12.20
CA ILE A 351 1.13 -20.30 12.36
C ILE A 351 1.07 -19.67 13.76
N SER A 352 0.83 -18.36 13.79
CA SER A 352 0.60 -17.60 15.01
C SER A 352 -0.67 -16.79 14.88
N PHE A 353 -1.26 -16.37 16.00
CA PHE A 353 -2.36 -15.41 15.96
C PHE A 353 -2.41 -14.58 17.25
N GLU A 354 -3.03 -13.42 17.15
CA GLU A 354 -3.36 -12.56 18.27
C GLU A 354 -4.88 -12.38 18.37
N VAL A 355 -5.39 -12.39 19.60
CA VAL A 355 -6.79 -12.06 19.87
C VAL A 355 -6.86 -10.59 20.24
N ILE A 356 -7.59 -9.81 19.46
CA ILE A 356 -7.62 -8.36 19.59
C ILE A 356 -8.97 -7.94 20.19
N PRO A 357 -9.02 -7.57 21.49
CA PRO A 357 -10.25 -7.13 22.11
C PRO A 357 -10.72 -5.79 21.51
N LYS A 358 -12.02 -5.66 21.26
CA LYS A 358 -12.63 -4.45 20.69
C LYS A 358 -12.32 -3.18 21.52
N ASN A 359 -12.11 -3.33 22.82
CA ASN A 359 -11.88 -2.21 23.75
C ASN A 359 -10.39 -2.00 24.09
N GLU A 360 -9.50 -2.89 23.61
CA GLU A 360 -8.04 -2.86 23.78
C GLU A 360 -7.42 -2.81 22.37
N PHE A 361 -7.73 -1.73 21.66
CA PHE A 361 -7.22 -1.46 20.32
C PHE A 361 -7.00 0.04 20.24
N TYR A 362 -5.73 0.44 20.28
CA TYR A 362 -5.33 1.84 20.30
C TYR A 362 -4.45 2.21 19.10
N LEU A 363 -4.65 1.49 17.97
CA LEU A 363 -4.07 1.81 16.68
C LEU A 363 -4.98 2.78 15.91
N ASN A 364 -4.40 3.86 15.38
CA ASN A 364 -5.08 4.81 14.52
C ASN A 364 -4.29 5.07 13.24
N LYS A 365 -5.00 5.40 12.15
CA LYS A 365 -4.43 5.71 10.83
C LYS A 365 -5.01 7.03 10.33
N GLU A 366 -4.15 7.96 9.94
CA GLU A 366 -4.51 9.25 9.35
C GLU A 366 -3.78 9.48 8.04
N GLU A 367 -4.53 9.80 6.98
CA GLU A 367 -3.98 10.21 5.68
C GLU A 367 -3.76 11.73 5.68
N LEU A 368 -2.51 12.18 5.46
CA LEU A 368 -2.17 13.61 5.48
C LEU A 368 -2.53 14.34 4.18
N ASN A 369 -2.68 13.58 3.09
CA ASN A 369 -2.97 14.06 1.74
C ASN A 369 -4.02 13.15 1.08
N ASN A 370 -4.57 13.56 -0.07
CA ASN A 370 -5.56 12.75 -0.77
C ASN A 370 -4.95 11.41 -1.22
N ASN A 371 -5.58 10.31 -0.84
CA ASN A 371 -5.17 8.96 -1.19
C ASN A 371 -6.08 8.35 -2.28
N ASP A 372 -6.33 9.12 -3.34
CA ASP A 372 -7.30 8.80 -4.40
C ASP A 372 -6.64 8.65 -5.79
N GLY A 373 -5.30 8.68 -5.86
CA GLY A 373 -4.55 8.63 -7.11
C GLY A 373 -4.31 10.00 -7.76
N SER A 374 -4.67 11.11 -7.09
CA SER A 374 -4.46 12.47 -7.61
C SER A 374 -3.14 13.12 -7.19
N GLU A 375 -2.44 12.56 -6.20
CA GLU A 375 -1.21 13.13 -5.63
C GLU A 375 0.06 12.40 -6.11
N ASP A 376 1.17 13.14 -6.20
CA ASP A 376 2.51 12.61 -6.53
C ASP A 376 3.23 12.01 -5.31
N SER A 377 2.70 12.28 -4.11
CA SER A 377 3.22 11.83 -2.84
C SER A 377 2.08 11.74 -1.84
N VAL A 378 1.99 10.63 -1.13
CA VAL A 378 0.98 10.39 -0.11
C VAL A 378 1.68 9.97 1.18
N SER A 379 1.34 10.64 2.27
CA SER A 379 1.85 10.33 3.61
C SER A 379 0.72 9.82 4.48
N ILE A 380 0.97 8.71 5.17
CA ILE A 380 0.06 8.14 6.17
C ILE A 380 0.78 8.14 7.50
N VAL A 381 0.11 8.68 8.52
CA VAL A 381 0.53 8.61 9.93
C VAL A 381 -0.18 7.44 10.58
N VAL A 382 0.57 6.63 11.30
CA VAL A 382 0.06 5.53 12.10
C VAL A 382 0.49 5.76 13.53
N THR A 383 -0.49 5.80 14.44
CA THR A 383 -0.25 6.00 15.86
C THR A 383 -0.62 4.72 16.59
N ASN A 384 0.34 4.16 17.32
CA ASN A 384 0.14 3.05 18.24
C ASN A 384 0.21 3.57 19.67
N GLU A 385 -0.94 3.67 20.35
CA GLU A 385 -1.02 4.02 21.77
C GLU A 385 -1.15 2.77 22.67
N ASP A 386 -0.99 1.56 22.12
CA ASP A 386 -0.92 0.32 22.88
C ASP A 386 0.44 0.17 23.59
N ASP A 387 0.45 -0.59 24.68
CA ASP A 387 1.67 -0.97 25.42
C ASP A 387 2.49 -2.05 24.70
N ASN A 388 1.95 -2.64 23.63
CA ASN A 388 2.59 -3.67 22.82
C ASN A 388 2.85 -3.17 21.39
N ASP A 389 3.83 -3.78 20.73
CA ASP A 389 4.11 -3.54 19.32
C ASP A 389 2.99 -4.12 18.47
N TRP A 390 2.57 -3.40 17.41
CA TRP A 390 1.75 -3.97 16.35
C TRP A 390 2.68 -4.52 15.27
N GLU A 391 2.81 -5.85 15.20
CA GLU A 391 3.79 -6.48 14.32
C GLU A 391 3.35 -6.48 12.84
N TRP A 392 2.04 -6.47 12.56
CA TRP A 392 1.51 -6.67 11.21
C TRP A 392 0.39 -5.69 10.86
N MET A 393 0.66 -4.79 9.90
CA MET A 393 -0.34 -3.90 9.31
C MET A 393 -0.07 -3.65 7.83
N ARG A 394 -1.14 -3.52 7.03
CA ARG A 394 -1.05 -3.18 5.59
C ARG A 394 -1.50 -1.75 5.32
N LEU A 395 -0.59 -0.92 4.85
CA LEU A 395 -0.91 0.41 4.33
C LEU A 395 -1.17 0.36 2.83
N LYS A 396 -2.20 1.08 2.39
CA LYS A 396 -2.61 1.17 1.00
C LYS A 396 -2.46 2.61 0.52
N TYR A 397 -1.73 2.81 -0.56
CA TYR A 397 -1.50 4.13 -1.16
C TYR A 397 -1.95 4.15 -2.62
N LYS A 398 -2.46 5.30 -3.07
CA LYS A 398 -2.83 5.59 -4.45
C LYS A 398 -2.13 6.86 -4.92
N LEU A 399 -1.31 6.77 -5.95
CA LEU A 399 -0.54 7.88 -6.53
C LEU A 399 -0.86 8.06 -8.01
N THR A 400 -0.60 9.24 -8.56
CA THR A 400 -0.80 9.50 -10.00
C THR A 400 0.03 8.56 -10.90
N SER A 401 -0.46 8.31 -12.12
CA SER A 401 0.06 7.33 -13.09
C SER A 401 1.24 7.81 -13.95
N ASP A 402 1.75 9.04 -13.76
CA ASP A 402 2.68 9.66 -14.72
C ASP A 402 4.14 9.13 -14.68
N THR A 403 4.49 8.23 -13.76
CA THR A 403 5.84 7.64 -13.64
C THR A 403 5.74 6.20 -13.21
N ASN A 404 6.61 5.31 -13.71
CA ASN A 404 6.56 3.89 -13.35
C ASN A 404 7.26 3.56 -12.02
N TYR A 405 8.09 4.46 -11.50
CA TYR A 405 8.93 4.19 -10.32
C TYR A 405 8.49 5.00 -9.09
N ILE A 406 8.33 4.29 -7.98
CA ILE A 406 7.88 4.82 -6.68
C ILE A 406 8.71 4.19 -5.57
N TYR A 407 8.94 4.91 -4.48
CA TYR A 407 9.50 4.34 -3.26
C TYR A 407 8.74 4.81 -2.02
N ALA A 408 8.81 4.00 -0.98
CA ALA A 408 8.32 4.30 0.35
C ALA A 408 9.48 4.68 1.28
N TYR A 409 9.25 5.61 2.21
CA TYR A 409 10.23 6.00 3.21
C TYR A 409 9.58 6.42 4.53
N ASP A 410 10.32 6.24 5.62
CA ASP A 410 9.91 6.68 6.96
C ASP A 410 10.20 8.16 7.22
N GLU A 411 9.84 8.66 8.40
CA GLU A 411 10.07 10.04 8.82
C GLU A 411 11.55 10.45 8.90
N GLU A 412 12.47 9.51 9.05
CA GLU A 412 13.91 9.76 9.03
C GLU A 412 14.43 9.83 7.60
N GLY A 413 13.69 9.28 6.64
CA GLY A 413 14.03 9.22 5.23
C GLY A 413 14.69 7.90 4.82
N ASN A 414 14.67 6.87 5.67
CA ASN A 414 15.12 5.53 5.31
C ASN A 414 14.14 4.94 4.30
N ILE A 415 14.67 4.38 3.20
CA ILE A 415 13.83 3.76 2.18
C ILE A 415 13.37 2.38 2.67
N LEU A 416 12.06 2.17 2.66
CA LEU A 416 11.44 0.90 3.02
C LEU A 416 11.43 -0.04 1.81
N THR A 417 11.49 -1.35 2.04
CA THR A 417 11.55 -2.35 0.95
C THR A 417 10.43 -3.37 0.98
N ASN A 418 9.68 -3.47 2.08
CA ASN A 418 8.57 -4.41 2.21
C ASN A 418 7.26 -3.82 1.65
N TYR A 419 7.23 -3.59 0.34
CA TYR A 419 6.03 -3.13 -0.35
C TYR A 419 5.94 -3.70 -1.77
N GLN A 420 4.70 -3.81 -2.25
CA GLN A 420 4.38 -4.20 -3.62
C GLN A 420 3.62 -3.07 -4.29
N HIS A 421 3.82 -2.88 -5.59
CA HIS A 421 3.11 -1.85 -6.32
C HIS A 421 2.74 -2.26 -7.74
N LYS A 422 1.68 -1.61 -8.24
CA LYS A 422 1.12 -1.87 -9.57
C LYS A 422 0.65 -0.55 -10.17
N LEU A 423 1.04 -0.30 -11.43
CA LEU A 423 0.34 0.69 -12.24
C LEU A 423 -0.98 0.05 -12.71
N LEU A 424 -2.10 0.58 -12.22
CA LEU A 424 -3.44 0.32 -12.76
C LEU A 424 -3.71 1.31 -13.92
N ASP A 425 -4.91 1.29 -14.48
CA ASP A 425 -5.23 2.05 -15.71
C ASP A 425 -5.00 3.57 -15.58
N ASP A 426 -5.22 4.13 -14.38
CA ASP A 426 -5.24 5.57 -14.12
C ASP A 426 -4.39 6.00 -12.91
N TYR A 427 -3.95 5.08 -12.05
CA TYR A 427 -3.10 5.38 -10.88
C TYR A 427 -2.19 4.21 -10.48
N HIS A 428 -1.16 4.52 -9.69
CA HIS A 428 -0.36 3.54 -8.97
C HIS A 428 -1.03 3.16 -7.66
N VAL A 429 -1.19 1.86 -7.41
CA VAL A 429 -1.51 1.35 -6.08
C VAL A 429 -0.24 0.76 -5.43
N VAL A 430 -0.09 1.00 -4.14
CA VAL A 430 1.00 0.44 -3.31
C VAL A 430 0.40 -0.21 -2.08
N TYR A 431 0.83 -1.43 -1.80
CA TYR A 431 0.59 -2.09 -0.52
C TYR A 431 1.91 -2.21 0.20
N LEU A 432 2.00 -1.63 1.39
CA LEU A 432 3.18 -1.64 2.23
C LEU A 432 2.86 -2.36 3.53
N GLU A 433 3.68 -3.33 3.88
CA GLU A 433 3.59 -4.06 5.14
C GLU A 433 4.56 -3.45 6.15
N THR A 434 4.07 -3.17 7.37
CA THR A 434 4.86 -2.53 8.42
C THR A 434 4.45 -2.98 9.81
N ASP A 435 5.42 -2.95 10.71
CA ASP A 435 5.21 -2.91 12.16
C ASP A 435 5.05 -1.47 12.66
N VAL A 436 4.46 -1.32 13.84
CA VAL A 436 4.33 -0.06 14.57
C VAL A 436 4.64 -0.30 16.06
N PRO A 437 5.83 0.10 16.55
CA PRO A 437 6.22 -0.13 17.93
C PRO A 437 5.26 0.49 18.96
N ALA A 438 5.22 -0.08 20.16
CA ALA A 438 4.40 0.37 21.29
C ALA A 438 4.63 1.86 21.60
N ASN A 439 3.54 2.59 21.87
CA ASN A 439 3.59 4.00 22.25
C ASN A 439 4.36 4.90 21.24
N THR A 440 4.23 4.63 19.94
CA THR A 440 4.90 5.41 18.88
C THR A 440 3.94 5.96 17.84
N GLU A 441 4.42 6.96 17.11
CA GLU A 441 3.78 7.46 15.90
C GLU A 441 4.80 7.33 14.76
N LYS A 442 4.39 6.73 13.65
CA LYS A 442 5.21 6.49 12.47
C LYS A 442 4.59 7.18 11.27
N THR A 443 5.38 7.93 10.50
CA THR A 443 4.91 8.57 9.27
C THR A 443 5.56 7.92 8.07
N ILE A 444 4.79 7.20 7.28
CA ILE A 444 5.30 6.55 6.07
C ILE A 444 4.79 7.31 4.86
N THR A 445 5.74 7.77 4.05
CA THR A 445 5.46 8.48 2.80
C THR A 445 5.80 7.60 1.62
N VAL A 446 4.87 7.49 0.68
CA VAL A 446 5.12 6.92 -0.64
C VAL A 446 5.14 8.06 -1.63
N SER A 447 6.19 8.14 -2.44
CA SER A 447 6.33 9.20 -3.43
C SER A 447 6.83 8.68 -4.77
N LYS A 448 6.56 9.47 -5.80
CA LYS A 448 7.20 9.32 -7.10
C LYS A 448 8.71 9.41 -6.96
N SER A 449 9.38 8.41 -7.51
CA SER A 449 10.83 8.28 -7.42
C SER A 449 11.54 8.78 -8.67
N ASN A 450 11.33 10.06 -9.00
CA ASN A 450 11.98 10.67 -10.16
C ASN A 450 13.23 11.48 -9.79
N LYS A 451 13.91 11.06 -8.70
CA LYS A 451 15.03 11.76 -8.09
C LYS A 451 16.34 11.09 -8.47
N ILE A 452 17.44 11.85 -8.45
CA ILE A 452 18.76 11.28 -8.69
C ILE A 452 19.42 11.09 -7.33
N HIS A 453 19.95 9.89 -7.08
CA HIS A 453 20.62 9.56 -5.83
C HIS A 453 22.14 9.44 -6.01
N GLN A 454 22.90 9.88 -5.01
CA GLN A 454 24.33 9.63 -4.92
C GLN A 454 24.62 8.21 -4.42
N GLY A 455 25.85 7.73 -4.63
CA GLY A 455 26.27 6.38 -4.21
C GLY A 455 25.87 5.25 -5.18
N ILE A 456 24.77 5.42 -5.93
CA ILE A 456 24.23 4.40 -6.84
C ILE A 456 24.28 4.82 -8.32
N ILE A 457 23.92 3.89 -9.21
CA ILE A 457 23.78 4.14 -10.65
C ILE A 457 22.32 4.45 -10.96
N ASN A 458 22.10 5.63 -11.53
CA ASN A 458 20.80 6.15 -11.95
C ASN A 458 20.68 5.95 -13.47
N ASN A 459 19.67 5.21 -13.92
CA ASN A 459 19.33 5.04 -15.32
C ASN A 459 18.23 6.04 -15.69
N ILE A 460 18.56 6.97 -16.57
CA ILE A 460 17.67 8.07 -16.94
C ILE A 460 17.13 7.87 -18.36
N TYR A 461 15.82 8.00 -18.52
CA TYR A 461 15.08 7.81 -19.77
C TYR A 461 14.72 9.14 -20.44
N LYS A 462 14.29 9.10 -21.71
CA LYS A 462 14.08 10.32 -22.52
C LYS A 462 12.86 11.15 -22.10
N ASP A 463 11.91 10.51 -21.45
CA ASP A 463 10.73 11.09 -20.80
C ASP A 463 11.07 11.74 -19.46
N GLY A 464 12.30 11.53 -18.96
CA GLY A 464 12.78 12.08 -17.70
C GLY A 464 12.67 11.10 -16.53
N GLU A 465 12.18 9.87 -16.75
CA GLU A 465 12.09 8.83 -15.72
C GLU A 465 13.49 8.43 -15.21
N VAL A 466 13.60 8.20 -13.90
CA VAL A 466 14.80 7.68 -13.25
C VAL A 466 14.50 6.31 -12.64
N THR A 467 15.35 5.32 -12.93
CA THR A 467 15.36 4.02 -12.25
C THR A 467 16.76 3.73 -11.73
N TYR A 468 16.90 2.75 -10.83
CA TYR A 468 18.18 2.48 -10.17
C TYR A 468 18.65 1.04 -10.43
N GLU A 469 19.96 0.84 -10.54
CA GLU A 469 20.52 -0.53 -10.58
C GLU A 469 20.46 -1.23 -9.22
N GLU A 470 20.49 -0.44 -8.14
CA GLU A 470 20.31 -0.84 -6.74
C GLU A 470 19.39 0.18 -6.09
N ASN A 471 18.47 -0.24 -5.21
CA ASN A 471 17.55 0.70 -4.56
C ASN A 471 18.34 1.68 -3.67
N PRO A 472 17.98 2.97 -3.65
CA PRO A 472 18.55 3.91 -2.69
C PRO A 472 18.22 3.44 -1.26
N GLU A 473 19.16 3.66 -0.33
CA GLU A 473 18.95 3.31 1.09
C GLU A 473 18.26 4.45 1.87
N HIS A 474 18.42 5.70 1.42
CA HIS A 474 17.91 6.87 2.14
C HIS A 474 17.68 8.08 1.22
N THR A 475 16.62 8.86 1.47
CA THR A 475 16.28 10.12 0.76
C THR A 475 17.35 11.21 0.83
N SER A 476 18.17 11.29 1.88
CA SER A 476 19.32 12.22 1.99
C SER A 476 20.38 12.03 0.90
N THR A 477 20.33 10.91 0.17
CA THR A 477 21.19 10.68 -0.99
C THR A 477 20.67 11.37 -2.25
N GLU A 478 19.45 11.89 -2.26
CA GLU A 478 18.90 12.68 -3.35
C GLU A 478 19.77 13.92 -3.64
N VAL A 479 19.94 14.23 -4.92
CA VAL A 479 20.63 15.43 -5.36
C VAL A 479 19.72 16.32 -6.20
N ASP A 480 19.96 17.62 -6.10
CA ASP A 480 19.25 18.67 -6.83
C ASP A 480 19.68 18.76 -8.30
N MET A 481 19.40 17.70 -9.06
CA MET A 481 19.68 17.58 -10.48
C MET A 481 18.48 16.98 -11.21
N GLN A 482 18.10 17.58 -12.34
CA GLN A 482 17.27 16.95 -13.35
C GLN A 482 18.06 16.73 -14.64
N VAL A 483 17.83 15.60 -15.29
CA VAL A 483 18.55 15.22 -16.51
C VAL A 483 17.58 14.70 -17.55
N ASN A 484 17.59 15.34 -18.72
CA ASN A 484 16.68 15.02 -19.81
C ASN A 484 17.49 14.65 -21.07
N PRO A 485 17.83 13.37 -21.27
CA PRO A 485 18.49 12.90 -22.47
C PRO A 485 17.51 12.80 -23.64
N ASN A 486 17.98 12.97 -24.87
CA ASN A 486 17.14 12.72 -26.06
C ASN A 486 17.07 11.24 -26.48
N LYS A 487 17.58 10.33 -25.65
CA LYS A 487 17.61 8.88 -25.84
C LYS A 487 17.60 8.19 -24.49
N ASP A 488 16.91 7.06 -24.43
CA ASP A 488 16.76 6.22 -23.25
C ASP A 488 18.09 5.62 -22.75
N ASN A 489 18.12 5.25 -21.47
CA ASN A 489 19.23 4.57 -20.82
C ASN A 489 20.53 5.39 -20.75
N LEU A 490 20.46 6.66 -20.32
CA LEU A 490 21.62 7.41 -19.88
C LEU A 490 21.98 6.98 -18.44
N LYS A 491 23.09 6.27 -18.26
CA LYS A 491 23.58 5.93 -16.91
C LYS A 491 24.28 7.12 -16.27
N LEU A 492 23.96 7.45 -15.03
CA LEU A 492 24.52 8.56 -14.27
C LEU A 492 24.96 8.12 -12.88
N THR A 493 26.13 8.58 -12.46
CA THR A 493 26.65 8.38 -11.09
C THR A 493 27.19 9.71 -10.56
N ILE A 494 26.77 10.09 -9.38
CA ILE A 494 27.32 11.23 -8.65
C ILE A 494 28.65 10.82 -8.04
N GLN A 495 29.72 11.58 -8.32
CA GLN A 495 31.06 11.30 -7.76
C GLN A 495 31.36 12.17 -6.54
N ASN A 496 30.86 13.40 -6.54
CA ASN A 496 31.00 14.35 -5.45
C ASN A 496 29.89 15.40 -5.60
N TRP A 497 29.19 15.70 -4.51
CA TRP A 497 28.13 16.71 -4.46
C TRP A 497 28.26 17.50 -3.16
N GLU A 498 29.28 18.34 -3.09
CA GLU A 498 29.63 19.13 -1.91
C GLU A 498 29.06 20.55 -2.03
N GLY A 499 27.88 20.74 -1.44
CA GLY A 499 27.23 22.05 -1.36
C GLY A 499 27.02 22.71 -2.73
N ASP A 500 27.20 24.02 -2.76
CA ASP A 500 27.12 24.81 -3.99
C ASP A 500 28.50 25.00 -4.65
N ASP A 501 29.61 24.88 -3.93
CA ASP A 501 30.95 25.18 -4.46
C ASP A 501 31.46 24.18 -5.50
N TYR A 502 31.17 22.88 -5.33
CA TYR A 502 31.76 21.83 -6.15
C TYR A 502 30.80 20.67 -6.40
N ARG A 503 30.57 20.35 -7.68
CA ARG A 503 29.73 19.20 -8.10
C ARG A 503 30.38 18.43 -9.22
N LYS A 504 30.40 17.11 -9.09
CA LYS A 504 31.02 16.19 -10.05
C LYS A 504 30.15 14.96 -10.27
N TRP A 505 29.85 14.68 -11.53
CA TRP A 505 29.10 13.49 -11.92
C TRP A 505 29.64 12.91 -13.22
N LYS A 506 29.35 11.63 -13.40
CA LYS A 506 29.74 10.86 -14.57
C LYS A 506 28.49 10.36 -15.28
N THR A 507 28.47 10.45 -16.60
CA THR A 507 27.43 9.80 -17.40
C THR A 507 28.01 8.87 -18.46
N THR A 508 27.28 7.80 -18.75
CA THR A 508 27.53 6.88 -19.86
C THR A 508 26.31 6.87 -20.77
N ALA A 509 26.41 7.58 -21.88
CA ALA A 509 25.33 7.69 -22.84
C ALA A 509 25.19 6.47 -23.76
N PRO A 510 23.95 6.14 -24.19
CA PRO A 510 23.70 5.02 -25.09
C PRO A 510 24.47 5.17 -26.41
N THR A 511 24.57 6.41 -26.93
CA THR A 511 25.33 6.74 -28.14
C THR A 511 26.21 7.97 -27.94
N LYS A 512 27.30 8.08 -28.72
CA LYS A 512 28.22 9.24 -28.62
C LYS A 512 27.49 10.57 -28.83
N LYS A 513 26.52 10.60 -29.75
CA LYS A 513 25.74 11.78 -30.16
C LYS A 513 24.51 12.08 -29.29
N THR A 514 24.28 11.36 -28.19
CA THR A 514 23.14 11.63 -27.30
C THR A 514 23.25 13.07 -26.77
N LYS A 515 22.22 13.87 -27.03
CA LYS A 515 22.05 15.22 -26.50
C LYS A 515 21.41 15.10 -25.12
N THR A 516 21.95 15.80 -24.14
CA THR A 516 21.43 15.72 -22.76
C THR A 516 21.33 17.12 -22.18
N THR A 517 20.14 17.49 -21.73
CA THR A 517 19.91 18.71 -20.96
C THR A 517 20.05 18.40 -19.49
N TYR A 518 20.75 19.27 -18.76
CA TYR A 518 20.94 19.20 -17.32
C TYR A 518 20.39 20.48 -16.71
N THR A 519 19.64 20.32 -15.63
CA THR A 519 19.20 21.39 -14.73
C THR A 519 19.81 21.09 -13.38
N ILE A 520 20.69 21.98 -12.91
CA ILE A 520 21.40 21.87 -11.65
C ILE A 520 20.86 22.94 -10.72
N SER A 521 20.31 22.57 -9.56
CA SER A 521 19.62 23.48 -8.64
C SER A 521 20.34 23.59 -7.29
N GLY A 522 19.92 24.50 -6.40
CA GLY A 522 20.57 24.67 -5.08
C GLY A 522 21.94 25.34 -5.16
N LEU A 523 22.17 26.18 -6.17
CA LEU A 523 23.39 26.98 -6.34
C LEU A 523 23.18 28.38 -5.74
N GLU A 524 24.25 29.02 -5.26
CA GLU A 524 24.17 30.39 -4.75
C GLU A 524 23.85 31.38 -5.89
N GLN A 525 22.79 32.15 -5.68
CA GLN A 525 22.27 33.09 -6.67
C GLN A 525 23.29 34.17 -7.01
N GLY A 526 23.39 34.54 -8.28
CA GLY A 526 24.29 35.61 -8.73
C GLY A 526 25.75 35.22 -8.85
N TYR A 527 26.14 34.02 -8.42
CA TYR A 527 27.49 33.50 -8.63
C TYR A 527 27.66 32.92 -10.03
N ARG A 528 28.90 32.99 -10.52
CA ARG A 528 29.30 32.36 -11.78
C ARG A 528 29.92 31.01 -11.49
N TYR A 529 29.60 30.03 -12.31
CA TYR A 529 30.07 28.66 -12.21
C TYR A 529 30.77 28.25 -13.50
N ALA A 530 31.94 27.63 -13.37
CA ALA A 530 32.69 27.02 -14.46
C ALA A 530 32.27 25.56 -14.62
N LEU A 531 31.76 25.20 -15.81
CA LEU A 531 31.45 23.82 -16.16
C LEU A 531 32.56 23.26 -17.06
N THR A 532 33.17 22.17 -16.64
CA THR A 532 34.11 21.39 -17.45
C THR A 532 33.50 20.04 -17.84
N VAL A 533 33.88 19.53 -19.01
CA VAL A 533 33.51 18.20 -19.50
C VAL A 533 34.77 17.45 -19.93
N ASN A 534 35.10 16.36 -19.26
CA ASN A 534 36.35 15.63 -19.39
C ASN A 534 37.56 16.57 -19.30
N GLU A 535 37.62 17.35 -18.22
CA GLU A 535 38.72 18.29 -17.89
C GLU A 535 38.87 19.49 -18.84
N SER A 536 38.03 19.61 -19.87
CA SER A 536 38.01 20.75 -20.78
C SER A 536 36.88 21.71 -20.41
N LEU A 537 37.17 23.02 -20.33
CA LEU A 537 36.15 24.04 -20.10
C LEU A 537 35.07 23.97 -21.19
N TYR A 538 33.83 23.75 -20.77
CA TYR A 538 32.67 23.68 -21.66
C TYR A 538 31.93 25.02 -21.70
N GLY A 539 31.77 25.67 -20.55
CA GLY A 539 31.10 26.96 -20.47
C GLY A 539 31.16 27.57 -19.07
N LYS A 540 30.78 28.84 -18.97
CA LYS A 540 30.57 29.54 -17.72
C LYS A 540 29.11 29.99 -17.65
N TYR A 541 28.48 29.80 -16.50
CA TYR A 541 27.05 30.01 -16.31
C TYR A 541 26.83 30.81 -15.03
N TYR A 542 25.81 31.65 -15.01
CA TYR A 542 25.34 32.26 -13.78
C TYR A 542 24.17 31.45 -13.25
N ALA A 543 24.13 31.21 -11.94
CA ALA A 543 22.93 30.69 -11.30
C ALA A 543 21.82 31.75 -11.41
N ASP A 544 20.65 31.35 -11.87
CA ASP A 544 19.49 32.24 -12.01
C ASP A 544 18.87 32.61 -10.65
N ALA A 545 17.76 33.34 -10.67
CA ALA A 545 17.05 33.76 -9.46
C ALA A 545 16.51 32.59 -8.61
N ASN A 546 16.43 31.38 -9.17
CA ASN A 546 16.04 30.17 -8.46
C ASN A 546 17.26 29.34 -8.03
N GLY A 547 18.48 29.87 -8.20
CA GLY A 547 19.71 29.13 -7.92
C GLY A 547 19.95 27.97 -8.90
N GLN A 548 19.50 28.12 -10.16
CA GLN A 548 19.59 27.07 -11.16
C GLN A 548 20.55 27.40 -12.31
N ILE A 549 21.20 26.35 -12.82
CA ILE A 549 21.93 26.38 -14.09
C ILE A 549 21.33 25.34 -15.03
N ASN A 550 20.93 25.81 -16.21
CA ASN A 550 20.40 24.99 -17.29
C ASN A 550 21.40 24.97 -18.45
N PHE A 551 21.83 23.78 -18.87
CA PHE A 551 22.68 23.64 -20.05
C PHE A 551 22.41 22.35 -20.82
N THR A 552 22.73 22.36 -22.11
CA THR A 552 22.60 21.18 -22.96
C THR A 552 23.94 20.76 -23.53
N TYR A 553 24.36 19.53 -23.26
CA TYR A 553 25.55 18.92 -23.85
C TYR A 553 25.22 18.19 -25.15
N LYS A 554 25.80 18.66 -26.26
CA LYS A 554 25.70 18.01 -27.58
C LYS A 554 26.78 16.93 -27.70
N GLY A 555 26.42 15.69 -27.37
CA GLY A 555 27.36 14.58 -27.18
C GLY A 555 28.45 14.39 -28.25
N THR A 556 29.71 14.33 -27.81
CA THR A 556 30.86 13.90 -28.66
C THR A 556 31.48 12.57 -28.21
N LYS A 557 31.29 12.19 -26.94
CA LYS A 557 31.75 10.93 -26.33
C LYS A 557 30.60 10.20 -25.60
N LYS A 558 30.71 8.87 -25.48
CA LYS A 558 29.77 8.06 -24.68
C LYS A 558 29.96 8.30 -23.18
N LYS A 559 31.18 8.08 -22.67
CA LYS A 559 31.57 8.38 -21.29
C LYS A 559 31.92 9.85 -21.16
N ARG A 560 31.37 10.50 -20.13
CA ARG A 560 31.47 11.94 -19.89
C ARG A 560 31.66 12.15 -18.39
N ILE A 561 32.60 12.99 -18.02
CA ILE A 561 32.80 13.44 -16.64
C ILE A 561 32.53 14.93 -16.62
N PHE A 562 31.58 15.37 -15.81
CA PHE A 562 31.23 16.77 -15.65
C PHE A 562 31.76 17.25 -14.31
N THR A 563 32.25 18.48 -14.28
CA THR A 563 32.62 19.14 -13.03
C THR A 563 32.15 20.59 -13.11
N LEU A 564 31.30 20.98 -12.16
CA LEU A 564 30.81 22.32 -11.97
C LEU A 564 31.49 22.90 -10.73
N VAL A 565 32.14 24.04 -10.86
CA VAL A 565 32.86 24.70 -9.77
C VAL A 565 32.39 26.14 -9.69
N LYS A 566 32.00 26.60 -8.49
CA LYS A 566 31.73 28.02 -8.24
C LYS A 566 33.00 28.81 -8.42
N GLU A 567 32.95 29.82 -9.28
CA GLU A 567 34.06 30.74 -9.41
C GLU A 567 34.01 31.70 -8.22
N SER A 568 35.12 31.80 -7.49
CA SER A 568 35.31 32.85 -6.49
C SER A 568 34.95 34.20 -7.11
N THR A 569 34.04 34.94 -6.47
CA THR A 569 33.74 36.32 -6.82
C THR A 569 34.95 37.17 -6.48
N TRP A 570 35.89 37.22 -7.43
CA TRP A 570 37.05 38.09 -7.42
C TRP A 570 36.60 39.55 -7.56
N TRP A 571 36.02 40.11 -6.51
CA TRP A 571 35.97 41.53 -6.25
C TRP A 571 36.51 41.69 -4.83
N PRO A 572 37.75 42.19 -4.65
CA PRO A 572 38.17 42.59 -3.32
C PRO A 572 37.17 43.63 -2.81
N SER A 573 36.58 43.37 -1.65
CA SER A 573 35.81 44.37 -0.88
C SER A 573 36.72 45.51 -0.41
N ASP A 574 38.05 45.29 -0.43
CA ASP A 574 39.01 46.22 0.13
C ASP A 574 39.42 47.34 -0.85
N ILE A 575 39.56 48.55 -0.30
CA ILE A 575 39.95 49.77 -1.02
C ILE A 575 41.39 50.12 -0.68
N ILE A 576 42.27 50.12 -1.69
CA ILE A 576 43.66 50.54 -1.53
C ILE A 576 43.81 51.97 -2.02
N VAL A 577 44.40 52.83 -1.19
CA VAL A 577 44.71 54.21 -1.57
C VAL A 577 46.18 54.53 -1.33
N MET A 578 46.74 55.29 -2.27
CA MET A 578 48.07 55.89 -2.19
C MET A 578 48.01 57.34 -2.71
N PRO A 579 48.96 58.21 -2.32
CA PRO A 579 49.03 59.56 -2.87
C PRO A 579 49.35 59.56 -4.37
N ALA A 580 48.48 60.19 -5.17
CA ALA A 580 48.66 60.30 -6.62
C ALA A 580 49.74 61.33 -7.02
N SER A 581 50.12 62.27 -6.16
CA SER A 581 51.27 63.17 -6.40
C SER A 581 51.79 63.80 -5.10
N ALA A 582 53.09 64.12 -5.08
CA ALA A 582 53.77 64.88 -4.03
C ALA A 582 53.56 64.40 -2.57
N GLY A 583 53.18 63.14 -2.35
CA GLY A 583 52.94 62.54 -1.03
C GLY A 583 53.95 61.45 -0.70
N GLY A 584 54.00 61.04 0.58
CA GLY A 584 54.86 59.93 1.02
C GLY A 584 54.33 58.56 0.57
N PRO A 585 55.14 57.49 0.65
CA PRO A 585 54.83 56.16 0.08
C PRO A 585 53.87 55.32 0.95
N MET A 586 52.92 55.96 1.64
CA MET A 586 51.98 55.27 2.51
C MET A 586 50.91 54.55 1.67
N VAL A 587 50.78 53.25 1.88
CA VAL A 587 49.66 52.42 1.44
C VAL A 587 48.65 52.37 2.59
N ARG A 588 47.38 52.62 2.29
CA ARG A 588 46.27 52.35 3.20
C ARG A 588 45.29 51.40 2.55
N VAL A 589 44.85 50.42 3.31
CA VAL A 589 43.86 49.42 2.91
C VAL A 589 42.65 49.58 3.81
N PHE A 590 41.48 49.78 3.22
CA PHE A 590 40.20 49.85 3.91
C PHE A 590 39.34 48.65 3.53
N ASN A 591 38.42 48.21 4.39
CA ASN A 591 37.38 47.25 4.01
C ASN A 591 36.28 47.91 3.17
N ALA A 592 35.27 47.13 2.74
CA ALA A 592 34.15 47.62 1.92
C ALA A 592 33.31 48.69 2.64
N GLU A 593 33.31 48.66 3.97
CA GLU A 593 32.63 49.62 4.84
C GLU A 593 33.44 50.92 5.02
N GLY A 594 34.66 50.99 4.49
CA GLY A 594 35.53 52.16 4.56
C GLY A 594 36.34 52.26 5.87
N GLU A 595 36.42 51.18 6.65
CA GLU A 595 37.22 51.10 7.88
C GLU A 595 38.66 50.70 7.55
N LEU A 596 39.64 51.32 8.21
CA LEU A 596 41.05 51.06 7.94
C LEU A 596 41.45 49.66 8.45
N SER A 597 41.78 48.76 7.52
CA SER A 597 42.26 47.40 7.80
C SER A 597 43.76 47.41 8.14
N THR A 598 44.58 48.00 7.28
CA THR A 598 46.03 48.11 7.51
C THR A 598 46.65 49.32 6.81
N GLN A 599 47.85 49.71 7.25
CA GLN A 599 48.65 50.72 6.57
C GLN A 599 50.15 50.48 6.75
N PHE A 600 50.93 50.72 5.71
CA PHE A 600 52.38 50.54 5.71
C PHE A 600 53.06 51.45 4.69
N TYR A 601 54.36 51.68 4.84
CA TYR A 601 55.15 52.41 3.86
C TYR A 601 55.76 51.44 2.84
N ALA A 602 55.41 51.56 1.57
CA ALA A 602 55.96 50.73 0.49
C ALA A 602 57.41 51.09 0.13
N TYR A 603 57.83 52.33 0.43
CA TYR A 603 59.16 52.86 0.16
C TYR A 603 59.69 53.67 1.36
N LYS A 604 60.91 54.19 1.27
CA LYS A 604 61.50 55.05 2.30
C LYS A 604 60.65 56.31 2.51
N GLN A 605 60.25 56.57 3.75
CA GLN A 605 59.34 57.66 4.15
C GLN A 605 59.71 59.05 3.62
N SER A 606 61.00 59.31 3.37
CA SER A 606 61.49 60.60 2.87
C SER A 606 61.23 60.84 1.38
N ILE A 607 60.70 59.86 0.64
CA ILE A 607 60.46 59.95 -0.80
C ILE A 607 59.04 60.46 -1.05
N ASN A 608 58.92 61.69 -1.55
CA ASN A 608 57.63 62.27 -1.90
C ASN A 608 57.42 62.22 -3.42
N ASN A 609 56.39 61.50 -3.87
CA ASN A 609 56.11 61.28 -5.28
C ASN A 609 54.61 61.02 -5.53
N GLY A 610 54.23 60.78 -6.78
CA GLY A 610 53.00 60.08 -7.12
C GLY A 610 53.23 58.57 -7.11
N TYR A 611 52.22 57.82 -6.66
CA TYR A 611 52.25 56.35 -6.68
C TYR A 611 50.98 55.81 -7.32
N GLN A 612 51.15 54.73 -8.06
CA GLN A 612 50.07 53.88 -8.54
C GLN A 612 50.13 52.56 -7.78
N ALA A 613 48.96 52.00 -7.49
CA ALA A 613 48.85 50.67 -6.93
C ALA A 613 47.92 49.83 -7.79
N ILE A 614 48.30 48.58 -8.01
CA ILE A 614 47.43 47.56 -8.56
C ILE A 614 47.39 46.38 -7.60
N TRP A 615 46.31 45.62 -7.66
CA TRP A 615 46.13 44.40 -6.91
C TRP A 615 46.12 43.23 -7.89
N ALA A 616 46.92 42.20 -7.62
CA ALA A 616 46.99 41.01 -8.45
C ALA A 616 47.47 39.82 -7.61
N ASP A 617 46.88 38.65 -7.81
CA ASP A 617 47.39 37.37 -7.31
C ASP A 617 48.58 36.96 -8.19
N LEU A 618 49.77 36.96 -7.58
CA LEU A 618 51.04 36.68 -8.23
C LEU A 618 51.55 35.25 -7.96
N ASP A 619 51.03 34.55 -6.95
CA ASP A 619 51.55 33.24 -6.54
C ASP A 619 50.54 32.09 -6.61
N GLY A 620 49.29 32.38 -6.97
CA GLY A 620 48.21 31.44 -7.24
C GLY A 620 47.53 30.91 -5.98
N ASP A 621 47.75 31.52 -4.82
CA ASP A 621 47.15 31.10 -3.54
C ASP A 621 45.73 31.63 -3.31
N ARG A 622 45.27 32.53 -4.21
CA ARG A 622 43.95 33.18 -4.22
C ARG A 622 43.79 34.32 -3.20
N ASP A 623 44.83 34.69 -2.47
CA ASP A 623 44.99 36.02 -1.90
C ASP A 623 45.75 36.89 -2.93
N GLY A 624 45.60 38.21 -2.89
CA GLY A 624 46.25 39.08 -3.87
C GLY A 624 47.23 40.06 -3.24
N GLU A 625 48.32 40.27 -3.95
CA GLU A 625 49.41 41.14 -3.54
C GLU A 625 49.14 42.58 -3.95
N ILE A 626 49.61 43.51 -3.12
CA ILE A 626 49.63 44.93 -3.44
C ILE A 626 50.93 45.24 -4.19
N ILE A 627 50.81 45.59 -5.47
CA ILE A 627 51.93 46.06 -6.28
C ILE A 627 51.86 47.57 -6.31
N THR A 628 52.92 48.24 -5.86
CA THR A 628 53.02 49.71 -5.89
C THR A 628 54.11 50.14 -6.86
N VAL A 629 53.90 51.24 -7.59
CA VAL A 629 54.85 51.78 -8.56
C VAL A 629 54.92 53.31 -8.41
N PRO A 630 56.10 53.92 -8.24
CA PRO A 630 56.24 55.37 -8.25
C PRO A 630 56.08 55.91 -9.69
N GLU A 631 55.38 57.03 -9.85
CA GLU A 631 55.11 57.63 -11.17
C GLU A 631 56.34 58.29 -11.82
N GLN A 632 57.34 58.66 -11.02
CA GLN A 632 58.63 59.17 -11.48
C GLN A 632 59.77 58.57 -10.63
N GLY A 633 60.95 58.38 -11.22
CA GLY A 633 62.12 57.75 -10.59
C GLY A 633 63.08 58.74 -9.96
#